data_AF-A0A8J6LAB5-F1
#
_entry.id   AF-A0A8J6LAB5-F1
#
_cell.length_a   1.000
_cell.length_b   1.000
_cell.length_c   1.000
_cell.angle_alpha   90.00
_cell.angle_beta   90.00
_cell.angle_gamma   90.00
#
_symmetry.space_group_name_H-M   'P 1'
#
loop_
_entity.id
_entity.type
_entity.pdbx_description
1 polymer ?
#
loop_
_entity_poly.entity_id
_entity_poly.type
_entity_poly.pdbx_seq_one_letter_code
_entity_poly.pdbx_strand_id
1 'polypeptide(L)'
;MFVSKYLVLITIARTRFRRLNKPSGFKLKQRLQEKLNQYKQRTMQTICYDIVGCFELPHKRSPLQKVPENPEVLGTKFYLFKRSTNLSHPEILNYDDEGKSLANSSFNYTLPMKMIIHGYMGKWNDIGNLIGANTYLKIYDCNVILMDWSLGARGPQYAMAAANTEVVGRQLGILLLKMIENGLKPENIHLLGFSLGAHVAGSSSEVLKKKGHLIERITGLDAASPLFRTNHLKEKHKKLDREDARLVDVIHTDASPTVTDGFGLWEPIGHVDFFPNGGQEQPGCTDTKQSVVVTHFDKTLSREVACSHIRAWRLFQETLLNKAAGGQNRCDFTAFSCPGGLKSFERGFCFPDLPKPNTSLALDSSYRNDIGRFGEDVKGEGVMFFATRATPPYCGTQIQASIHISPKTGVIKGIILLNLQYPHHSVSFHINCDADDLILTGTVMSGLAVSDYGTLNDNVKNITATLNFVDLDLEEENNNTYIPTIYIDKVVIRDMYGNRTVHLCERKHNQQKIVIKRINIDLNGECAETAKNEVAVLKSLNNPNIIQYYDSFVKAGTLYIVMEYANKGTLFEFIAKSRPKRFSPQVVMNLFCQILMGLNHIHSKNVIHRDLKCENIFLTGLQSDVIKIGDFGISKILMKFNKNANTLIGTCNYVAPELCDGKPYNIKSDIWSLGCILFELCAMEKMFEGTLSNVVLSIAAGRRKMIDTHFYGFQMQKMIELMLQIDPNDRPDTLKLMCLTDVFPSLHVLGTNLGCIPHTHKFTFDE
;
A
#
# COMPACT_ATOMS: atom_id res chain seq x y z
N MET A 1 -15.38 24.43 34.28
CA MET A 1 -15.97 25.76 34.00
C MET A 1 -15.49 26.37 32.68
N PHE A 2 -15.26 25.56 31.62
CA PHE A 2 -14.73 26.02 30.32
C PHE A 2 -15.54 25.57 29.09
N VAL A 3 -16.76 25.03 29.30
CA VAL A 3 -17.65 24.56 28.21
C VAL A 3 -18.82 25.53 27.91
N SER A 4 -19.02 26.56 28.74
CA SER A 4 -20.20 27.45 28.64
C SER A 4 -20.05 28.65 27.67
N LYS A 5 -18.83 29.08 27.31
CA LYS A 5 -18.63 30.27 26.45
C LYS A 5 -18.68 30.01 24.94
N TYR A 6 -18.52 28.77 24.47
CA TYR A 6 -18.52 28.46 23.04
C TYR A 6 -19.93 28.30 22.44
N LEU A 7 -20.92 27.86 23.23
CA LEU A 7 -22.30 27.71 22.74
C LEU A 7 -23.04 29.05 22.54
N VAL A 8 -22.68 30.08 23.30
CA VAL A 8 -23.33 31.40 23.21
C VAL A 8 -22.92 32.14 21.92
N LEU A 9 -21.66 31.98 21.47
CA LEU A 9 -21.18 32.57 20.21
C LEU A 9 -21.79 31.91 18.97
N ILE A 10 -22.02 30.59 18.99
CA ILE A 10 -22.67 29.87 17.88
C ILE A 10 -24.16 30.23 17.78
N THR A 11 -24.81 30.50 18.92
CA THR A 11 -26.23 30.86 18.94
C THR A 11 -26.47 32.31 18.48
N ILE A 12 -25.57 33.24 18.82
CA ILE A 12 -25.60 34.63 18.32
C ILE A 12 -25.24 34.70 16.82
N ALA A 13 -24.32 33.86 16.34
CA ALA A 13 -24.00 33.75 14.92
C ALA A 13 -25.18 33.20 14.09
N ARG A 14 -25.92 32.21 14.62
CA ARG A 14 -27.10 31.61 13.96
C ARG A 14 -28.31 32.54 13.90
N THR A 15 -28.48 33.45 14.87
CA THR A 15 -29.57 34.43 14.86
C THR A 15 -29.28 35.65 13.97
N ARG A 16 -28.01 36.03 13.77
CA ARG A 16 -27.66 37.11 12.81
C ARG A 16 -27.61 36.66 11.34
N PHE A 17 -27.38 35.38 11.05
CA PHE A 17 -27.37 34.89 9.66
C PHE A 17 -28.76 34.65 9.04
N ARG A 18 -29.83 34.66 9.83
CA ARG A 18 -31.21 34.53 9.32
C ARG A 18 -31.84 35.83 8.78
N ARG A 19 -31.09 36.94 8.73
CA ARG A 19 -31.56 38.23 8.16
C ARG A 19 -30.82 38.67 6.89
N LEU A 20 -30.26 37.76 6.10
CA LEU A 20 -29.59 38.08 4.83
C LEU A 20 -30.15 37.35 3.60
N ASN A 21 -31.42 36.93 3.63
CA ASN A 21 -32.16 36.50 2.43
C ASN A 21 -32.96 37.66 1.83
N LYS A 22 -32.29 38.79 1.56
CA LYS A 22 -32.81 39.84 0.66
C LYS A 22 -31.78 40.11 -0.44
N PRO A 23 -32.20 40.50 -1.65
CA PRO A 23 -31.30 40.73 -2.79
C PRO A 23 -30.20 41.79 -2.55
N SER A 24 -30.32 42.60 -1.49
CA SER A 24 -29.28 43.53 -1.02
C SER A 24 -28.07 42.84 -0.36
N GLY A 25 -28.24 41.66 0.24
CA GLY A 25 -27.17 40.89 0.89
C GLY A 25 -26.20 40.25 -0.10
N PHE A 26 -26.70 39.87 -1.29
CA PHE A 26 -25.88 39.31 -2.36
C PHE A 26 -24.95 40.37 -2.96
N LYS A 27 -25.48 41.58 -3.24
CA LYS A 27 -24.68 42.73 -3.71
C LYS A 27 -23.64 43.19 -2.68
N LEU A 28 -23.94 43.13 -1.38
CA LEU A 28 -22.98 43.47 -0.32
C LEU A 28 -21.86 42.43 -0.22
N LYS A 29 -22.19 41.14 -0.33
CA LYS A 29 -21.21 40.04 -0.33
C LYS A 29 -20.30 40.13 -1.55
N GLN A 30 -20.84 40.41 -2.73
CA GLN A 30 -20.09 40.60 -3.96
C GLN A 30 -19.17 41.84 -3.89
N ARG A 31 -19.68 42.98 -3.40
CA ARG A 31 -18.85 44.20 -3.17
C ARG A 31 -17.79 44.02 -2.08
N LEU A 32 -18.06 43.25 -1.03
CA LEU A 32 -17.06 42.89 -0.02
C LEU A 32 -16.00 41.96 -0.59
N GLN A 33 -16.39 41.00 -1.43
CA GLN A 33 -15.47 40.10 -2.13
C GLN A 33 -14.59 40.88 -3.12
N GLU A 34 -15.17 41.80 -3.89
CA GLU A 34 -14.46 42.69 -4.82
C GLU A 34 -13.54 43.65 -4.09
N LYS A 35 -13.98 44.24 -2.96
CA LYS A 35 -13.12 45.08 -2.12
C LYS A 35 -12.01 44.27 -1.44
N LEU A 36 -12.27 43.05 -0.99
CA LEU A 36 -11.25 42.14 -0.45
C LEU A 36 -10.26 41.72 -1.54
N ASN A 37 -10.71 41.50 -2.77
CA ASN A 37 -9.86 41.17 -3.92
C ASN A 37 -9.05 42.40 -4.37
N GLN A 38 -9.65 43.58 -4.43
CA GLN A 38 -8.94 44.85 -4.68
C GLN A 38 -7.95 45.18 -3.56
N TYR A 39 -8.28 44.89 -2.30
CA TYR A 39 -7.38 45.09 -1.17
C TYR A 39 -6.22 44.09 -1.21
N LYS A 40 -6.49 42.80 -1.48
CA LYS A 40 -5.46 41.79 -1.75
C LYS A 40 -4.52 42.23 -2.88
N GLN A 41 -5.06 42.66 -4.01
CA GLN A 41 -4.28 43.17 -5.15
C GLN A 41 -3.49 44.44 -4.82
N ARG A 42 -3.99 45.31 -3.94
CA ARG A 42 -3.32 46.57 -3.54
C ARG A 42 -2.22 46.40 -2.48
N THR A 43 -2.07 45.22 -1.86
CA THR A 43 -1.09 45.00 -0.77
C THR A 43 -0.05 43.91 -1.04
N MET A 44 -0.06 43.24 -2.19
CA MET A 44 0.98 42.26 -2.53
C MET A 44 2.23 42.98 -3.06
N GLN A 45 3.25 43.08 -2.22
CA GLN A 45 4.58 43.50 -2.65
C GLN A 45 5.28 42.28 -3.28
N THR A 46 6.00 42.47 -4.39
CA THR A 46 6.75 41.42 -5.09
C THR A 46 8.21 41.83 -5.24
N ILE A 47 9.12 40.86 -5.25
CA ILE A 47 10.50 41.03 -5.70
C ILE A 47 10.68 40.29 -7.02
N CYS A 48 11.43 40.87 -7.96
CA CYS A 48 11.68 40.25 -9.25
C CYS A 48 13.18 40.16 -9.48
N TYR A 49 13.62 39.03 -10.02
CA TYR A 49 14.96 38.84 -10.51
C TYR A 49 14.90 38.58 -12.01
N ASP A 50 15.93 39.02 -12.72
CA ASP A 50 16.07 38.75 -14.14
C ASP A 50 16.06 37.24 -14.39
N ILE A 51 15.50 36.82 -15.52
CA ILE A 51 15.36 35.41 -15.96
C ILE A 51 14.35 34.58 -15.16
N VAL A 52 14.40 34.58 -13.83
CA VAL A 52 13.55 33.71 -12.97
C VAL A 52 12.20 34.35 -12.57
N GLY A 53 12.01 35.64 -12.87
CA GLY A 53 10.75 36.35 -12.72
C GLY A 53 10.48 36.83 -11.29
N CYS A 54 9.19 37.02 -10.97
CA CYS A 54 8.76 37.66 -9.72
C CYS A 54 8.27 36.66 -8.65
N PHE A 55 8.48 37.03 -7.40
CA PHE A 55 8.17 36.28 -6.18
C PHE A 55 7.37 37.16 -5.23
N GLU A 56 6.34 36.59 -4.62
CA GLU A 56 5.49 37.31 -3.66
C GLU A 56 6.23 37.50 -2.33
N LEU A 57 6.23 38.73 -1.83
CA LEU A 57 6.84 39.02 -0.53
C LEU A 57 5.96 38.50 0.61
N PRO A 58 6.58 37.91 1.64
CA PRO A 58 5.83 37.43 2.79
C PRO A 58 5.15 38.57 3.54
N HIS A 59 4.00 38.26 4.16
CA HIS A 59 3.24 39.24 4.93
C HIS A 59 4.11 39.79 6.08
N LYS A 60 4.16 41.13 6.24
CA LYS A 60 5.01 41.86 7.23
C LYS A 60 4.96 41.38 8.71
N ARG A 61 4.05 40.46 9.07
CA ARG A 61 3.89 39.88 10.42
C ARG A 61 4.38 38.42 10.55
N SER A 62 4.97 37.81 9.52
CA SER A 62 5.44 36.41 9.57
C SER A 62 6.95 36.34 9.85
N PRO A 63 7.39 35.96 11.07
CA PRO A 63 8.82 35.90 11.40
C PRO A 63 9.57 34.74 10.70
N LEU A 64 8.84 33.74 10.18
CA LEU A 64 9.38 32.51 9.61
C LEU A 64 9.49 32.50 8.08
N GLN A 65 8.80 33.42 7.39
CA GLN A 65 8.89 33.52 5.94
C GLN A 65 9.98 34.52 5.55
N LYS A 66 10.91 34.10 4.70
CA LYS A 66 12.00 34.92 4.17
C LYS A 66 11.76 35.26 2.71
N VAL A 67 12.37 36.35 2.28
CA VAL A 67 12.46 36.70 0.86
C VAL A 67 13.59 35.87 0.27
N PRO A 68 13.38 35.14 -0.84
CA PRO A 68 14.46 34.40 -1.50
C PRO A 68 15.63 35.30 -1.86
N GLU A 69 16.85 34.77 -1.91
CA GLU A 69 18.04 35.51 -2.33
C GLU A 69 18.11 35.65 -3.86
N ASN A 70 18.92 36.60 -4.33
CA ASN A 70 19.16 36.82 -5.75
C ASN A 70 19.86 35.59 -6.39
N PRO A 71 19.43 35.13 -7.58
CA PRO A 71 20.08 34.06 -8.35
C PRO A 71 21.62 34.08 -8.41
N GLU A 72 22.23 35.27 -8.53
CA GLU A 72 23.69 35.43 -8.57
C GLU A 72 24.36 35.01 -7.25
N VAL A 73 23.69 35.24 -6.11
CA VAL A 73 24.15 34.85 -4.78
C VAL A 73 24.02 33.35 -4.57
N LEU A 74 22.96 32.75 -5.14
CA LEU A 74 22.69 31.31 -5.04
C LEU A 74 23.70 30.48 -5.83
N GLY A 75 24.28 31.03 -6.90
CA GLY A 75 25.39 30.44 -7.65
C GLY A 75 25.09 29.04 -8.17
N THR A 76 23.84 28.77 -8.57
CA THR A 76 23.37 27.44 -8.94
C THR A 76 24.07 26.93 -10.19
N LYS A 77 24.62 25.71 -10.12
CA LYS A 77 25.34 25.04 -11.21
C LYS A 77 24.79 23.65 -11.49
N PHE A 78 24.96 23.20 -12.73
CA PHE A 78 24.51 21.89 -13.17
C PHE A 78 25.70 21.13 -13.77
N TYR A 79 26.11 20.06 -13.11
CA TYR A 79 27.28 19.27 -13.49
C TYR A 79 26.84 18.03 -14.27
N LEU A 80 27.20 17.98 -15.56
CA LEU A 80 26.86 16.89 -16.47
C LEU A 80 27.91 15.79 -16.43
N PHE A 81 27.43 14.55 -16.34
CA PHE A 81 28.21 13.32 -16.40
C PHE A 81 27.62 12.37 -17.44
N LYS A 82 28.51 11.71 -18.16
CA LYS A 82 28.22 10.56 -19.02
C LYS A 82 29.14 9.40 -18.68
N ARG A 83 28.88 8.23 -19.28
CA ARG A 83 29.66 7.01 -19.04
C ARG A 83 31.16 7.18 -19.34
N SER A 84 31.52 8.05 -20.29
CA SER A 84 32.90 8.38 -20.64
C SER A 84 33.50 9.53 -19.82
N THR A 85 32.70 10.24 -19.02
CA THR A 85 33.15 11.43 -18.28
C THR A 85 33.86 11.03 -16.99
N ASN A 86 35.03 11.62 -16.72
CA ASN A 86 35.69 11.48 -15.44
C ASN A 86 34.89 12.25 -14.37
N LEU A 87 34.47 11.57 -13.29
CA LEU A 87 33.70 12.18 -12.20
C LEU A 87 34.40 13.38 -11.54
N SER A 88 35.72 13.49 -11.66
CA SER A 88 36.50 14.63 -11.13
C SER A 88 36.46 15.88 -12.02
N HIS A 89 36.02 15.76 -13.28
CA HIS A 89 36.01 16.85 -14.26
C HIS A 89 34.68 16.90 -15.03
N PRO A 90 33.57 17.30 -14.38
CA PRO A 90 32.28 17.44 -15.04
C PRO A 90 32.22 18.61 -16.03
N GLU A 91 31.36 18.48 -17.03
CA GLU A 91 30.95 19.61 -17.87
C GLU A 91 29.90 20.45 -17.13
N ILE A 92 29.96 21.78 -17.25
CA ILE A 92 29.07 22.69 -16.53
C ILE A 92 28.01 23.22 -17.49
N LEU A 93 26.75 23.08 -17.11
CA LEU A 93 25.60 23.66 -17.79
C LEU A 93 25.08 24.86 -17.00
N ASN A 94 24.70 25.92 -17.72
CA ASN A 94 24.14 27.15 -17.15
C ASN A 94 22.72 27.35 -17.68
N TYR A 95 21.84 27.89 -16.83
CA TYR A 95 20.44 28.13 -17.18
C TYR A 95 20.22 29.50 -17.86
N ASP A 96 21.19 30.41 -17.73
CA ASP A 96 21.14 31.83 -18.11
C ASP A 96 21.99 32.16 -19.35
N ASP A 97 22.55 31.17 -20.03
CA ASP A 97 23.44 31.37 -21.19
C ASP A 97 22.76 31.12 -22.54
N GLU A 98 21.43 31.14 -22.58
CA GLU A 98 20.59 30.86 -23.76
C GLU A 98 20.86 29.48 -24.40
N GLY A 99 21.41 28.53 -23.64
CA GLY A 99 21.72 27.18 -24.09
C GLY A 99 23.10 27.02 -24.75
N LYS A 100 23.99 28.00 -24.61
CA LYS A 100 25.36 27.93 -25.14
C LYS A 100 26.15 26.79 -24.49
N SER A 101 26.07 26.64 -23.17
CA SER A 101 26.69 25.52 -22.46
C SER A 101 26.13 24.18 -22.93
N LEU A 102 24.82 24.06 -23.13
CA LEU A 102 24.19 22.86 -23.68
C LEU A 102 24.72 22.49 -25.07
N ALA A 103 24.85 23.47 -25.97
CA ALA A 103 25.36 23.25 -27.32
C ALA A 103 26.85 22.85 -27.35
N ASN A 104 27.65 23.38 -26.43
CA ASN A 104 29.08 23.08 -26.31
C ASN A 104 29.36 21.85 -25.44
N SER A 105 28.35 21.34 -24.73
CA SER A 105 28.45 20.14 -23.93
C SER A 105 28.30 18.89 -24.78
N SER A 106 28.58 17.77 -24.17
CA SER A 106 28.38 16.46 -24.75
C SER A 106 26.99 15.88 -24.43
N PHE A 107 26.04 16.72 -23.97
CA PHE A 107 24.66 16.32 -23.69
C PHE A 107 23.97 15.71 -24.91
N ASN A 108 23.27 14.59 -24.73
CA ASN A 108 22.56 13.91 -25.80
C ASN A 108 21.03 13.92 -25.58
N TYR A 109 20.31 14.69 -26.41
CA TYR A 109 18.85 14.87 -26.32
C TYR A 109 18.02 13.60 -26.57
N THR A 110 18.60 12.56 -27.18
CA THR A 110 17.87 11.30 -27.44
C THR A 110 17.90 10.33 -26.26
N LEU A 111 18.83 10.53 -25.32
CA LEU A 111 19.00 9.65 -24.16
C LEU A 111 18.17 10.11 -22.95
N PRO A 112 17.78 9.19 -22.05
CA PRO A 112 17.19 9.54 -20.76
C PRO A 112 18.07 10.50 -19.96
N MET A 113 17.45 11.34 -19.14
CA MET A 113 18.11 12.21 -18.17
C MET A 113 17.73 11.79 -16.74
N LYS A 114 18.75 11.65 -15.88
CA LYS A 114 18.60 11.49 -14.44
C LYS A 114 19.25 12.69 -13.76
N MET A 115 18.51 13.42 -12.94
CA MET A 115 19.05 14.54 -12.16
C MET A 115 18.99 14.25 -10.67
N ILE A 116 20.05 14.56 -9.94
CA ILE A 116 20.13 14.46 -8.47
C ILE A 116 20.23 15.86 -7.88
N ILE A 117 19.35 16.16 -6.93
CA ILE A 117 19.21 17.47 -6.29
C ILE A 117 19.39 17.29 -4.79
N HIS A 118 20.46 17.86 -4.23
CA HIS A 118 20.75 17.79 -2.81
C HIS A 118 19.85 18.74 -1.99
N GLY A 119 19.82 18.54 -0.68
CA GLY A 119 19.03 19.33 0.27
C GLY A 119 19.85 20.34 1.07
N TYR A 120 19.31 20.72 2.24
CA TYR A 120 19.92 21.63 3.20
C TYR A 120 21.33 21.16 3.62
N MET A 121 22.30 22.07 3.64
CA MET A 121 23.72 21.82 3.92
C MET A 121 24.42 20.79 3.01
N GLY A 122 23.76 20.33 1.94
CA GLY A 122 24.32 19.37 0.98
C GLY A 122 25.16 20.03 -0.11
N LYS A 123 25.90 19.20 -0.86
CA LYS A 123 26.66 19.58 -2.05
C LYS A 123 26.51 18.55 -3.16
N TRP A 124 26.68 18.98 -4.40
CA TRP A 124 26.61 18.07 -5.56
C TRP A 124 27.64 16.94 -5.50
N ASN A 125 28.84 17.19 -4.97
CA ASN A 125 29.94 16.24 -4.91
C ASN A 125 30.00 15.45 -3.60
N ASP A 126 28.94 15.48 -2.79
CA ASP A 126 28.82 14.56 -1.67
C ASP A 126 28.90 13.11 -2.17
N ILE A 127 29.60 12.27 -1.40
CA ILE A 127 29.89 10.87 -1.79
C ILE A 127 28.61 10.12 -2.19
N GLY A 128 27.48 10.39 -1.52
CA GLY A 128 26.19 9.80 -1.86
C GLY A 128 25.72 10.15 -3.29
N ASN A 129 25.84 11.42 -3.67
CA ASN A 129 25.43 11.90 -4.99
C ASN A 129 26.33 11.31 -6.10
N LEU A 130 27.64 11.26 -5.86
CA LEU A 130 28.61 10.66 -6.79
C LEU A 130 28.40 9.15 -6.97
N ILE A 131 28.13 8.41 -5.90
CA ILE A 131 27.79 6.98 -5.98
C ILE A 131 26.50 6.79 -6.78
N GLY A 132 25.47 7.60 -6.53
CA GLY A 132 24.22 7.56 -7.28
C GLY A 132 24.44 7.78 -8.77
N ALA A 133 25.17 8.84 -9.12
CA ALA A 133 25.49 9.17 -10.50
C ALA A 133 26.28 8.07 -11.21
N ASN A 134 27.36 7.59 -10.58
CA ASN A 134 28.18 6.51 -11.12
C ASN A 134 27.34 5.23 -11.34
N THR A 135 26.45 4.91 -10.39
CA THR A 135 25.59 3.74 -10.50
C THR A 135 24.58 3.89 -11.64
N TYR A 136 23.99 5.08 -11.82
CA TYR A 136 23.12 5.34 -12.97
C TYR A 136 23.83 5.14 -14.31
N LEU A 137 25.06 5.63 -14.44
CA LEU A 137 25.88 5.49 -15.66
C LEU A 137 26.30 4.04 -15.95
N LYS A 138 26.35 3.19 -14.92
CA LYS A 138 26.59 1.74 -15.06
C LYS A 138 25.35 0.98 -15.53
N ILE A 139 24.16 1.37 -15.07
CA ILE A 139 22.90 0.66 -15.39
C ILE A 139 22.34 1.11 -16.74
N TYR A 140 22.40 2.41 -17.03
CA TYR A 140 21.75 3.02 -18.19
C TYR A 140 22.74 3.79 -19.05
N ASP A 141 22.44 3.87 -20.34
CA ASP A 141 23.03 4.88 -21.21
C ASP A 141 22.18 6.15 -21.13
N CYS A 142 22.62 7.12 -20.33
CA CYS A 142 21.83 8.29 -19.97
C CYS A 142 22.72 9.50 -19.68
N ASN A 143 22.10 10.69 -19.71
CA ASN A 143 22.69 11.90 -19.17
C ASN A 143 22.44 11.94 -17.66
N VAL A 144 23.49 12.07 -16.85
CA VAL A 144 23.33 12.26 -15.40
C VAL A 144 23.76 13.67 -15.03
N ILE A 145 22.90 14.40 -14.31
CA ILE A 145 23.20 15.76 -13.88
C ILE A 145 23.16 15.84 -12.35
N LEU A 146 24.23 16.37 -11.75
CA LEU A 146 24.26 16.71 -10.33
C LEU A 146 24.07 18.22 -10.21
N MET A 147 23.01 18.63 -9.51
CA MET A 147 22.70 20.04 -9.27
C MET A 147 23.41 20.52 -8.01
N ASP A 148 24.08 21.66 -8.10
CA ASP A 148 24.70 22.35 -6.96
C ASP A 148 23.99 23.67 -6.70
N TRP A 149 23.42 23.80 -5.51
CA TRP A 149 22.90 25.06 -4.98
C TRP A 149 23.36 25.24 -3.53
N SER A 150 24.54 24.70 -3.19
CA SER A 150 25.09 24.68 -1.83
C SER A 150 25.19 26.06 -1.18
N LEU A 151 25.39 27.13 -1.95
CA LEU A 151 25.35 28.51 -1.43
C LEU A 151 23.94 28.92 -0.99
N GLY A 152 22.91 28.54 -1.73
CA GLY A 152 21.51 28.76 -1.38
C GLY A 152 20.97 27.81 -0.31
N ALA A 153 21.56 26.62 -0.20
CA ALA A 153 21.20 25.58 0.78
C ALA A 153 21.99 25.68 2.09
N ARG A 154 22.89 26.66 2.23
CA ARG A 154 23.80 26.76 3.37
C ARG A 154 23.05 27.00 4.68
N GLY A 155 23.54 26.39 5.76
CA GLY A 155 23.17 26.78 7.12
C GLY A 155 23.88 28.04 7.59
N PRO A 156 23.50 28.61 8.74
CA PRO A 156 22.52 28.08 9.70
C PRO A 156 21.04 28.41 9.39
N GLN A 157 20.78 29.39 8.52
CA GLN A 157 19.44 29.95 8.30
C GLN A 157 18.52 29.05 7.45
N TYR A 158 17.96 27.99 8.04
CA TYR A 158 17.06 27.06 7.34
C TYR A 158 15.90 27.75 6.61
N ALA A 159 15.27 28.76 7.23
CA ALA A 159 14.17 29.49 6.61
C ALA A 159 14.56 30.23 5.32
N MET A 160 15.83 30.65 5.20
CA MET A 160 16.36 31.23 3.98
C MET A 160 16.54 30.15 2.91
N ALA A 161 17.16 29.02 3.27
CA ALA A 161 17.32 27.89 2.35
C ALA A 161 15.98 27.36 1.82
N ALA A 162 14.96 27.30 2.68
CA ALA A 162 13.60 26.95 2.30
C ALA A 162 13.00 27.96 1.30
N ALA A 163 13.16 29.26 1.54
CA ALA A 163 12.69 30.30 0.60
C ALA A 163 13.42 30.23 -0.75
N ASN A 164 14.73 29.95 -0.73
CA ASN A 164 15.56 29.82 -1.92
C ASN A 164 15.13 28.66 -2.84
N THR A 165 14.43 27.63 -2.31
CA THR A 165 13.98 26.49 -3.12
C THR A 165 13.12 26.90 -4.31
N GLU A 166 12.33 27.97 -4.20
CA GLU A 166 11.49 28.45 -5.30
C GLU A 166 12.33 29.08 -6.43
N VAL A 167 13.34 29.89 -6.08
CA VAL A 167 14.24 30.50 -7.08
C VAL A 167 15.05 29.43 -7.78
N VAL A 168 15.65 28.53 -7.00
CA VAL A 168 16.47 27.43 -7.49
C VAL A 168 15.66 26.45 -8.35
N GLY A 169 14.42 26.18 -7.95
CA GLY A 169 13.47 25.40 -8.74
C GLY A 169 13.17 26.07 -10.09
N ARG A 170 12.96 27.39 -10.12
CA ARG A 170 12.77 28.10 -11.38
C ARG A 170 14.01 28.11 -12.28
N GLN A 171 15.21 28.25 -11.73
CA GLN A 171 16.47 28.13 -12.49
C GLN A 171 16.57 26.76 -13.16
N LEU A 172 16.28 25.68 -12.42
CA LEU A 172 16.20 24.33 -12.97
C LEU A 172 15.12 24.23 -14.06
N GLY A 173 13.91 24.74 -13.80
CA GLY A 173 12.80 24.71 -14.75
C GLY A 173 13.13 25.40 -16.08
N ILE A 174 13.89 26.50 -16.05
CA ILE A 174 14.36 27.22 -17.25
C ILE A 174 15.36 26.38 -18.04
N LEU A 175 16.33 25.75 -17.36
CA LEU A 175 17.27 24.84 -18.01
C LEU A 175 16.55 23.65 -18.67
N LEU A 176 15.61 23.02 -17.94
CA LEU A 176 14.82 21.90 -18.46
C LEU A 176 13.97 22.31 -19.65
N LEU A 177 13.34 23.49 -19.61
CA LEU A 177 12.58 24.03 -20.73
C LEU A 177 13.48 24.17 -21.97
N LYS A 178 14.69 24.71 -21.80
CA LYS A 178 15.63 24.85 -22.91
C LYS A 178 16.09 23.51 -23.48
N MET A 179 16.29 22.50 -22.63
CA MET A 179 16.60 21.14 -23.08
C MET A 179 15.45 20.52 -23.88
N ILE A 180 14.20 20.76 -23.46
CA ILE A 180 13.00 20.29 -24.17
C ILE A 180 12.85 20.99 -25.53
N GLU A 181 13.04 22.30 -25.58
CA GLU A 181 13.06 23.08 -26.83
C GLU A 181 14.11 22.55 -27.83
N ASN A 182 15.25 22.07 -27.32
CA ASN A 182 16.32 21.48 -28.12
C ASN A 182 16.11 19.99 -28.43
N GLY A 183 14.98 19.39 -28.05
CA GLY A 183 14.57 18.05 -28.47
C GLY A 183 14.55 16.97 -27.39
N LEU A 184 14.86 17.29 -26.12
CA LEU A 184 14.69 16.34 -25.02
C LEU A 184 13.20 16.07 -24.76
N LYS A 185 12.78 14.81 -24.79
CA LYS A 185 11.39 14.46 -24.49
C LYS A 185 11.12 14.57 -22.97
N PRO A 186 10.00 15.18 -22.53
CA PRO A 186 9.65 15.22 -21.10
C PRO A 186 9.54 13.83 -20.44
N GLU A 187 9.15 12.82 -21.23
CA GLU A 187 9.04 11.40 -20.84
C GLU A 187 10.40 10.76 -20.49
N ASN A 188 11.50 11.40 -20.87
CA ASN A 188 12.86 10.93 -20.61
C ASN A 188 13.47 11.57 -19.36
N ILE A 189 12.73 12.41 -18.61
CA ILE A 189 13.26 13.20 -17.49
C ILE A 189 12.84 12.59 -16.16
N HIS A 190 13.83 12.26 -15.32
CA HIS A 190 13.63 11.85 -13.93
C HIS A 190 14.42 12.77 -12.99
N LEU A 191 13.72 13.45 -12.07
CA LEU A 191 14.32 14.27 -11.02
C LEU A 191 14.29 13.53 -9.68
N LEU A 192 15.44 13.39 -9.03
CA LEU A 192 15.62 12.77 -7.71
C LEU A 192 16.00 13.87 -6.70
N GLY A 193 15.06 14.28 -5.87
CA GLY A 193 15.25 15.38 -4.92
C GLY A 193 15.29 14.89 -3.47
N PHE A 194 16.36 15.22 -2.74
CA PHE A 194 16.52 14.89 -1.32
C PHE A 194 16.21 16.08 -0.41
N SER A 195 15.42 15.89 0.65
CA SER A 195 15.10 16.94 1.63
C SER A 195 14.50 18.18 0.95
N LEU A 196 15.07 19.39 1.13
CA LEU A 196 14.69 20.60 0.39
C LEU A 196 14.76 20.43 -1.15
N GLY A 197 15.64 19.57 -1.65
CA GLY A 197 15.78 19.26 -3.08
C GLY A 197 14.53 18.63 -3.69
N ALA A 198 13.69 17.96 -2.89
CA ALA A 198 12.39 17.46 -3.35
C ALA A 198 11.45 18.61 -3.75
N HIS A 199 11.48 19.72 -3.00
CA HIS A 199 10.68 20.91 -3.31
C HIS A 199 11.27 21.73 -4.46
N VAL A 200 12.58 21.74 -4.62
CA VAL A 200 13.24 22.29 -5.83
C VAL A 200 12.75 21.54 -7.08
N ALA A 201 12.66 20.20 -7.03
CA ALA A 201 12.14 19.40 -8.13
C ALA A 201 10.68 19.76 -8.46
N GLY A 202 9.80 19.82 -7.45
CA GLY A 202 8.40 20.23 -7.64
C GLY A 202 8.27 21.65 -8.20
N SER A 203 9.00 22.62 -7.64
CA SER A 203 9.00 24.01 -8.11
C SER A 203 9.53 24.16 -9.55
N SER A 204 10.43 23.29 -10.01
CA SER A 204 10.88 23.30 -11.40
C SER A 204 9.80 22.88 -12.39
N SER A 205 8.92 21.96 -11.98
CA SER A 205 7.79 21.50 -12.79
C SER A 205 6.79 22.62 -13.07
N GLU A 206 6.58 23.55 -12.14
CA GLU A 206 5.70 24.70 -12.35
C GLU A 206 6.09 25.56 -13.56
N VAL A 207 7.39 25.69 -13.85
CA VAL A 207 7.87 26.40 -15.06
C VAL A 207 7.46 25.63 -16.32
N LEU A 208 7.59 24.31 -16.30
CA LEU A 208 7.27 23.43 -17.42
C LEU A 208 5.77 23.32 -17.66
N LYS A 209 4.97 23.20 -16.59
CA LYS A 209 3.49 23.13 -16.66
C LYS A 209 2.90 24.38 -17.30
N LYS A 210 3.45 25.57 -17.01
CA LYS A 210 3.06 26.83 -17.67
C LYS A 210 3.30 26.83 -19.18
N LYS A 211 4.19 25.97 -19.68
CA LYS A 211 4.48 25.78 -21.11
C LYS A 211 3.81 24.53 -21.69
N GLY A 212 2.95 23.85 -20.92
CA GLY A 212 2.24 22.65 -21.37
C GLY A 212 3.08 21.38 -21.35
N HIS A 213 4.19 21.35 -20.61
CA HIS A 213 5.03 20.18 -20.46
C HIS A 213 4.86 19.55 -19.07
N LEU A 214 4.80 18.21 -19.02
CA LEU A 214 4.80 17.42 -17.81
C LEU A 214 5.87 16.34 -17.94
N ILE A 215 6.80 16.30 -16.99
CA ILE A 215 7.91 15.34 -16.99
C ILE A 215 7.46 13.96 -16.52
N GLU A 216 8.26 12.94 -16.83
CA GLU A 216 7.92 11.56 -16.50
C GLU A 216 7.86 11.31 -14.99
N ARG A 217 8.95 11.62 -14.27
CA ARG A 217 9.08 11.17 -12.89
C ARG A 217 9.78 12.18 -11.98
N ILE A 218 9.24 12.36 -10.78
CA ILE A 218 9.94 12.96 -9.65
C ILE A 218 9.95 11.96 -8.50
N THR A 219 11.14 11.64 -7.99
CA THR A 219 11.28 10.89 -6.74
C THR A 219 11.64 11.86 -5.60
N GLY A 220 10.79 11.96 -4.59
CA GLY A 220 11.02 12.75 -3.38
C GLY A 220 11.62 11.90 -2.26
N LEU A 221 12.87 12.15 -1.89
CA LEU A 221 13.55 11.45 -0.80
C LEU A 221 13.47 12.28 0.48
N ASP A 222 12.58 11.85 1.37
CA ASP A 222 12.27 12.46 2.66
C ASP A 222 12.07 13.98 2.56
N ALA A 223 11.08 14.37 1.75
CA ALA A 223 10.78 15.78 1.46
C ALA A 223 10.59 16.57 2.77
N ALA A 224 11.23 17.74 2.87
CA ALA A 224 11.36 18.43 4.14
C ALA A 224 10.02 19.01 4.66
N SER A 225 9.76 18.84 5.95
CA SER A 225 8.52 19.28 6.60
C SER A 225 8.50 20.76 7.03
N PRO A 226 9.54 21.30 7.71
CA PRO A 226 9.49 22.65 8.24
C PRO A 226 9.28 23.67 7.11
N LEU A 227 8.28 24.54 7.26
CA LEU A 227 7.87 25.53 6.25
C LEU A 227 7.30 24.95 4.94
N PHE A 228 6.87 23.68 4.90
CA PHE A 228 6.13 23.11 3.76
C PHE A 228 4.82 22.41 4.15
N ARG A 229 4.47 22.39 5.46
CA ARG A 229 3.18 21.86 5.96
C ARG A 229 1.98 22.73 5.56
N THR A 230 0.91 22.07 5.11
CA THR A 230 -0.35 22.66 4.60
C THR A 230 -1.04 23.62 5.56
N ASN A 231 -0.93 23.40 6.88
CA ASN A 231 -1.58 24.24 7.89
C ASN A 231 -0.93 25.62 8.10
N HIS A 232 0.29 25.84 7.59
CA HIS A 232 1.01 27.11 7.76
C HIS A 232 1.16 27.93 6.47
N LEU A 233 1.04 27.30 5.30
CA LEU A 233 1.21 27.94 4.00
C LEU A 233 0.08 27.54 3.07
N LYS A 234 -0.79 28.50 2.73
CA LYS A 234 -1.95 28.33 1.83
C LYS A 234 -1.58 28.18 0.35
N GLU A 235 -0.30 28.04 0.03
CA GLU A 235 0.22 28.10 -1.33
C GLU A 235 0.64 26.72 -1.80
N LYS A 236 -0.30 25.99 -2.42
CA LYS A 236 -0.09 24.64 -2.97
C LYS A 236 1.11 24.56 -3.93
N HIS A 237 1.46 25.68 -4.58
CA HIS A 237 2.49 25.77 -5.63
C HIS A 237 3.95 25.85 -5.12
N LYS A 238 4.20 25.78 -3.81
CA LYS A 238 5.55 25.92 -3.22
C LYS A 238 6.14 24.62 -2.67
N LYS A 239 5.38 23.52 -2.71
CA LYS A 239 5.82 22.20 -2.24
C LYS A 239 5.69 21.17 -3.35
N LEU A 240 6.40 20.05 -3.20
CA LEU A 240 6.24 18.90 -4.09
C LEU A 240 4.80 18.37 -3.94
N ASP A 241 4.17 18.11 -5.07
CA ASP A 241 2.81 17.58 -5.18
C ASP A 241 2.73 16.53 -6.28
N ARG A 242 1.78 15.60 -6.16
CA ARG A 242 1.51 14.56 -7.15
C ARG A 242 1.29 15.11 -8.57
N GLU A 243 0.83 16.35 -8.70
CA GLU A 243 0.59 17.00 -10.00
C GLU A 243 1.87 17.49 -10.70
N ASP A 244 3.05 17.36 -10.08
CA ASP A 244 4.32 17.87 -10.63
C ASP A 244 4.98 16.96 -11.68
N ALA A 245 4.55 15.70 -11.81
CA ALA A 245 5.04 14.79 -12.84
C ALA A 245 3.99 13.73 -13.17
N ARG A 246 4.19 12.96 -14.25
CA ARG A 246 3.33 11.80 -14.55
C ARG A 246 3.37 10.76 -13.43
N LEU A 247 4.53 10.61 -12.80
CA LEU A 247 4.73 9.79 -11.62
C LEU A 247 5.50 10.58 -10.56
N VAL A 248 4.99 10.58 -9.33
CA VAL A 248 5.65 11.18 -8.18
C VAL A 248 5.68 10.12 -7.10
N ASP A 249 6.86 9.61 -6.78
CA ASP A 249 7.04 8.63 -5.71
C ASP A 249 7.85 9.23 -4.57
N VAL A 250 7.36 9.08 -3.34
CA VAL A 250 7.94 9.73 -2.17
C VAL A 250 8.31 8.71 -1.12
N ILE A 251 9.46 8.92 -0.48
CA ILE A 251 10.03 8.03 0.52
C ILE A 251 10.12 8.81 1.83
N HIS A 252 9.36 8.39 2.84
CA HIS A 252 9.31 8.99 4.15
C HIS A 252 10.17 8.18 5.11
N THR A 253 11.21 8.77 5.67
CA THR A 253 12.10 8.08 6.62
C THR A 253 12.32 8.86 7.90
N ASP A 254 11.88 10.11 7.99
CA ASP A 254 11.93 10.89 9.23
C ASP A 254 10.70 11.79 9.38
N ALA A 255 9.54 11.22 9.05
CA ALA A 255 8.27 11.91 9.09
C ALA A 255 7.66 11.90 10.50
N SER A 256 7.02 13.01 10.86
CA SER A 256 6.32 13.13 12.14
C SER A 256 4.99 13.87 12.04
N PRO A 257 3.96 13.43 12.76
CA PRO A 257 2.71 14.17 12.86
C PRO A 257 2.87 15.50 13.62
N THR A 258 3.82 15.62 14.56
CA THR A 258 4.08 16.84 15.35
C THR A 258 5.05 17.76 14.61
N VAL A 259 4.90 19.09 14.76
CA VAL A 259 5.80 20.07 14.12
C VAL A 259 7.21 20.03 14.74
N THR A 260 7.31 19.48 15.94
CA THR A 260 8.49 19.49 16.80
C THR A 260 9.37 18.27 16.69
N ASP A 261 8.98 17.24 15.95
CA ASP A 261 9.76 16.02 15.80
C ASP A 261 9.88 15.71 14.30
N GLY A 262 11.00 15.17 13.84
CA GLY A 262 11.22 14.74 12.43
C GLY A 262 11.43 15.86 11.39
N PHE A 263 12.35 15.61 10.45
CA PHE A 263 12.67 16.53 9.35
C PHE A 263 11.78 16.35 8.11
N GLY A 264 11.14 15.19 7.93
CA GLY A 264 10.34 14.82 6.75
C GLY A 264 8.84 15.13 6.87
N LEU A 265 8.16 15.26 5.72
CA LEU A 265 6.70 15.42 5.64
C LEU A 265 5.97 14.14 6.04
N TRP A 266 4.94 14.27 6.88
CA TRP A 266 4.04 13.17 7.25
C TRP A 266 2.90 12.95 6.26
N GLU A 267 2.44 14.01 5.60
CA GLU A 267 1.36 13.91 4.63
C GLU A 267 1.85 13.19 3.37
N PRO A 268 1.07 12.23 2.84
CA PRO A 268 1.36 11.67 1.53
C PRO A 268 1.15 12.75 0.46
N ILE A 269 2.15 12.92 -0.40
CA ILE A 269 2.21 13.98 -1.41
C ILE A 269 2.45 13.42 -2.82
N GLY A 270 2.71 12.13 -2.97
CA GLY A 270 2.96 11.46 -4.25
C GLY A 270 1.73 10.76 -4.84
N HIS A 271 1.98 10.07 -5.95
CA HIS A 271 1.13 9.00 -6.46
C HIS A 271 1.30 7.71 -5.64
N VAL A 272 2.52 7.49 -5.13
CA VAL A 272 2.86 6.43 -4.18
C VAL A 272 3.79 7.00 -3.11
N ASP A 273 3.48 6.71 -1.86
CA ASP A 273 4.21 7.22 -0.70
C ASP A 273 4.64 6.02 0.15
N PHE A 274 5.95 5.82 0.24
CA PHE A 274 6.58 4.72 0.94
C PHE A 274 6.99 5.12 2.35
N PHE A 275 6.58 4.33 3.34
CA PHE A 275 6.88 4.51 4.76
C PHE A 275 7.69 3.32 5.29
N PRO A 276 8.99 3.18 4.90
CA PRO A 276 9.90 2.21 5.50
C PRO A 276 9.91 2.32 7.02
N ASN A 277 9.71 1.21 7.72
CA ASN A 277 9.64 1.14 9.18
C ASN A 277 8.61 2.11 9.78
N GLY A 278 7.51 2.36 9.06
CA GLY A 278 6.49 3.33 9.47
C GLY A 278 6.78 4.78 9.09
N GLY A 279 7.93 5.02 8.47
CA GLY A 279 8.38 6.31 7.96
C GLY A 279 8.82 7.31 9.02
N GLN A 280 9.10 6.82 10.23
CA GLN A 280 9.62 7.58 11.37
C GLN A 280 11.07 7.15 11.65
N GLU A 281 11.52 7.13 12.90
CA GLU A 281 12.88 6.71 13.27
C GLU A 281 13.24 5.33 12.67
N GLN A 282 14.38 5.28 12.00
CA GLN A 282 14.80 4.12 11.22
C GLN A 282 15.67 3.20 12.07
N PRO A 283 15.61 1.86 11.86
CA PRO A 283 16.47 0.94 12.59
C PRO A 283 17.96 1.31 12.47
N GLY A 284 18.66 1.28 13.61
CA GLY A 284 20.08 1.65 13.71
C GLY A 284 20.37 3.15 13.76
N CYS A 285 19.34 3.99 13.81
CA CYS A 285 19.45 5.42 14.11
C CYS A 285 19.08 5.67 15.58
N THR A 286 19.68 6.70 16.18
CA THR A 286 19.38 7.18 17.53
C THR A 286 19.19 8.68 17.45
N ASP A 287 18.14 9.10 16.74
CA ASP A 287 17.95 10.52 16.46
C ASP A 287 17.46 11.20 17.74
N THR A 288 18.24 12.18 18.23
CA THR A 288 17.82 12.95 19.40
C THR A 288 16.57 13.75 19.04
N LYS A 289 15.44 13.47 19.67
CA LYS A 289 14.17 14.22 19.56
C LYS A 289 14.30 15.60 20.21
N GLN A 290 15.14 16.45 19.62
CA GLN A 290 15.19 17.86 19.97
C GLN A 290 14.04 18.55 19.26
N SER A 291 13.23 19.32 20.00
CA SER A 291 12.12 20.08 19.41
C SER A 291 12.60 20.86 18.19
N VAL A 292 12.15 20.43 17.01
CA VAL A 292 12.44 20.97 15.68
C VAL A 292 11.71 22.31 15.52
N VAL A 293 12.04 23.28 16.38
CA VAL A 293 11.57 24.65 16.24
C VAL A 293 12.51 25.34 15.26
N VAL A 294 11.97 25.95 14.20
CA VAL A 294 12.72 26.63 13.13
C VAL A 294 13.80 27.59 13.67
N THR A 295 13.63 28.15 14.87
CA THR A 295 14.58 29.05 15.56
C THR A 295 15.78 28.35 16.21
N HIS A 296 15.77 27.03 16.35
CA HIS A 296 16.85 26.23 16.96
C HIS A 296 17.68 25.44 15.93
N PHE A 297 17.25 25.39 14.65
CA PHE A 297 18.04 24.80 13.56
C PHE A 297 19.43 25.41 13.41
N ASP A 298 19.60 26.64 13.88
CA ASP A 298 20.85 27.40 13.75
C ASP A 298 22.02 26.81 14.59
N LYS A 299 21.78 25.85 15.50
CA LYS A 299 22.81 25.36 16.45
C LYS A 299 23.02 23.84 16.51
N THR A 300 22.20 22.99 15.87
CA THR A 300 22.10 21.56 16.29
C THR A 300 22.11 20.49 15.21
N LEU A 301 22.27 20.80 13.92
CA LEU A 301 22.34 19.75 12.88
C LEU A 301 23.74 19.11 12.77
N SER A 302 24.00 18.05 13.53
CA SER A 302 25.13 17.14 13.26
C SER A 302 24.67 15.96 12.38
N ARG A 303 25.60 15.28 11.70
CA ARG A 303 25.30 14.07 10.89
C ARG A 303 24.68 12.94 11.71
N GLU A 304 24.89 12.93 13.03
CA GLU A 304 24.34 11.94 13.96
C GLU A 304 22.87 12.21 14.32
N VAL A 305 22.43 13.47 14.22
CA VAL A 305 21.06 13.92 14.54
C VAL A 305 20.09 13.72 13.37
N ALA A 306 20.58 13.45 12.16
CA ALA A 306 19.78 13.31 10.93
C ALA A 306 19.91 11.92 10.30
N CYS A 307 20.15 10.87 11.10
CA CYS A 307 20.39 9.52 10.59
C CYS A 307 19.17 8.98 9.84
N SER A 308 17.97 9.10 10.43
CA SER A 308 16.73 8.66 9.78
C SER A 308 16.41 9.51 8.54
N HIS A 309 16.70 10.81 8.57
CA HIS A 309 16.50 11.67 7.39
C HIS A 309 17.36 11.21 6.20
N ILE A 310 18.65 10.91 6.43
CA ILE A 310 19.57 10.41 5.39
C ILE A 310 19.20 9.00 4.90
N ARG A 311 18.39 8.24 5.67
CA ARG A 311 18.02 6.87 5.33
C ARG A 311 17.29 6.78 3.98
N ALA A 312 16.44 7.73 3.62
CA ALA A 312 15.74 7.70 2.32
C ALA A 312 16.72 7.62 1.14
N TRP A 313 17.80 8.43 1.20
CA TRP A 313 18.87 8.39 0.19
C TRP A 313 19.58 7.04 0.16
N ARG A 314 19.94 6.49 1.33
CA ARG A 314 20.64 5.21 1.44
C ARG A 314 19.80 4.04 0.90
N LEU A 315 18.51 4.01 1.22
CA LEU A 315 17.59 2.98 0.71
C LEU A 315 17.45 3.08 -0.81
N PHE A 316 17.29 4.30 -1.35
CA PHE A 316 17.20 4.50 -2.79
C PHE A 316 18.49 4.05 -3.51
N GLN A 317 19.66 4.44 -2.99
CA GLN A 317 20.96 4.02 -3.51
C GLN A 317 21.12 2.50 -3.52
N GLU A 318 20.68 1.81 -2.48
CA GLU A 318 20.74 0.36 -2.43
C GLU A 318 19.93 -0.29 -3.57
N THR A 319 18.79 0.31 -3.94
CA THR A 319 18.01 -0.18 -5.09
C THR A 319 18.79 -0.08 -6.41
N LEU A 320 19.58 1.00 -6.57
CA LEU A 320 20.47 1.20 -7.73
C LEU A 320 21.67 0.25 -7.69
N LEU A 321 22.22 -0.05 -6.51
CA LEU A 321 23.32 -1.01 -6.41
C LEU A 321 22.84 -2.44 -6.72
N ASN A 322 21.69 -2.84 -6.18
CA ASN A 322 21.09 -4.15 -6.42
C ASN A 322 20.69 -4.33 -7.90
N LYS A 323 20.01 -3.32 -8.46
CA LYS A 323 20.36 -2.72 -9.76
C LYS A 323 21.44 -3.33 -10.64
N ALA A 324 22.61 -2.69 -10.50
CA ALA A 324 23.82 -2.93 -11.24
C ALA A 324 24.45 -4.30 -10.96
N ALA A 325 24.24 -4.89 -9.78
CA ALA A 325 24.84 -6.17 -9.42
C ALA A 325 24.32 -7.34 -10.27
N GLY A 326 23.05 -7.31 -10.72
CA GLY A 326 22.43 -8.37 -11.51
C GLY A 326 22.25 -9.71 -10.76
N GLY A 327 21.44 -10.64 -11.31
CA GLY A 327 21.29 -12.01 -10.80
C GLY A 327 19.86 -12.41 -10.37
N GLN A 328 19.64 -13.73 -10.22
CA GLN A 328 18.35 -14.32 -9.80
C GLN A 328 17.99 -14.10 -8.32
N ASN A 329 18.98 -13.78 -7.47
CA ASN A 329 18.82 -13.52 -6.03
C ASN A 329 18.96 -12.03 -5.70
N ARG A 330 18.26 -11.18 -6.46
CA ARG A 330 18.26 -9.73 -6.23
C ARG A 330 17.40 -9.41 -5.01
N CYS A 331 18.00 -8.76 -4.02
CA CYS A 331 17.30 -8.30 -2.84
C CYS A 331 16.50 -7.03 -3.17
N ASP A 332 15.19 -7.17 -3.27
CA ASP A 332 14.26 -6.09 -3.60
C ASP A 332 13.47 -5.66 -2.37
N PHE A 333 13.12 -4.38 -2.31
CA PHE A 333 12.24 -3.83 -1.28
C PHE A 333 10.78 -4.01 -1.73
N THR A 334 10.10 -4.98 -1.12
CA THR A 334 8.67 -5.22 -1.35
C THR A 334 7.84 -4.45 -0.34
N ALA A 335 7.06 -3.50 -0.82
CA ALA A 335 6.13 -2.75 0.02
C ALA A 335 4.71 -3.29 -0.10
N PHE A 336 3.87 -3.01 0.89
CA PHE A 336 2.48 -3.43 0.88
C PHE A 336 1.57 -2.36 1.49
N SER A 337 0.35 -2.29 0.99
CA SER A 337 -0.66 -1.37 1.50
C SER A 337 -1.12 -1.84 2.87
N CYS A 338 -1.34 -0.88 3.78
CA CYS A 338 -1.92 -1.15 5.09
C CYS A 338 -3.09 -0.19 5.34
N PRO A 339 -4.33 -0.58 5.00
CA PRO A 339 -5.51 0.27 5.21
C PRO A 339 -5.74 0.68 6.66
N GLY A 340 -5.25 -0.12 7.62
CA GLY A 340 -5.29 0.19 9.05
C GLY A 340 -4.24 1.21 9.52
N GLY A 341 -3.45 1.78 8.60
CA GLY A 341 -2.45 2.81 8.88
C GLY A 341 -1.24 2.31 9.67
N LEU A 342 -0.42 3.27 10.14
CA LEU A 342 0.85 3.00 10.84
C LEU A 342 0.70 2.02 12.01
N LYS A 343 -0.25 2.26 12.92
CA LYS A 343 -0.48 1.38 14.08
C LYS A 343 -0.76 -0.07 13.68
N SER A 344 -1.48 -0.30 12.58
CA SER A 344 -1.77 -1.66 12.09
C SER A 344 -0.56 -2.30 11.42
N PHE A 345 0.29 -1.50 10.76
CA PHE A 345 1.55 -1.96 10.20
C PHE A 345 2.53 -2.39 11.30
N GLU A 346 2.72 -1.57 12.34
CA GLU A 346 3.62 -1.86 13.46
C GLU A 346 3.20 -3.12 14.23
N ARG A 347 1.89 -3.33 14.38
CA ARG A 347 1.30 -4.56 14.95
C ARG A 347 1.33 -5.75 13.98
N GLY A 348 1.86 -5.58 12.77
CA GLY A 348 1.94 -6.61 11.73
C GLY A 348 0.59 -7.07 11.15
N PHE A 349 -0.53 -6.41 11.46
CA PHE A 349 -1.86 -6.83 11.03
C PHE A 349 -2.06 -6.78 9.51
N CYS A 350 -1.27 -5.95 8.83
CA CYS A 350 -1.26 -5.83 7.37
C CYS A 350 -0.22 -6.72 6.68
N PHE A 351 0.51 -7.57 7.42
CA PHE A 351 1.60 -8.35 6.84
C PHE A 351 1.06 -9.35 5.80
N PRO A 352 1.52 -9.29 4.54
CA PRO A 352 0.89 -9.99 3.44
C PRO A 352 1.06 -11.51 3.52
N ASP A 353 0.18 -12.21 2.79
CA ASP A 353 0.22 -13.65 2.55
C ASP A 353 0.23 -13.87 1.03
N LEU A 354 1.44 -13.91 0.47
CA LEU A 354 1.72 -13.97 -0.96
C LEU A 354 1.80 -15.43 -1.45
N PRO A 355 1.41 -15.72 -2.70
CA PRO A 355 1.68 -17.03 -3.28
C PRO A 355 3.19 -17.26 -3.41
N LYS A 356 3.69 -18.49 -3.28
CA LYS A 356 5.13 -18.80 -3.43
C LYS A 356 5.65 -18.44 -4.83
N PRO A 357 6.89 -17.93 -4.95
CA PRO A 357 7.47 -17.36 -6.19
C PRO A 357 7.52 -18.28 -7.41
N ASN A 358 7.39 -19.60 -7.25
CA ASN A 358 7.35 -20.57 -8.35
C ASN A 358 5.98 -20.67 -9.06
N THR A 359 4.99 -19.91 -8.60
CA THR A 359 3.75 -19.72 -9.36
C THR A 359 3.92 -18.46 -10.21
N SER A 360 3.61 -18.53 -11.50
CA SER A 360 3.71 -17.40 -12.44
C SER A 360 2.94 -16.14 -12.00
N LEU A 361 2.06 -16.27 -11.00
CA LEU A 361 1.22 -15.23 -10.40
C LEU A 361 1.83 -14.58 -9.14
N ALA A 362 2.80 -15.22 -8.47
CA ALA A 362 3.36 -14.73 -7.20
C ALA A 362 4.12 -13.41 -7.31
N LEU A 363 4.65 -13.12 -8.50
CA LEU A 363 5.50 -11.96 -8.77
C LEU A 363 4.93 -11.05 -9.86
N ASP A 364 3.75 -11.39 -10.42
CA ASP A 364 3.09 -10.53 -11.40
C ASP A 364 2.38 -9.38 -10.69
N SER A 365 3.21 -8.46 -10.18
CA SER A 365 2.87 -7.16 -9.57
C SER A 365 1.96 -6.28 -10.42
N SER A 366 1.67 -6.66 -11.67
CA SER A 366 0.67 -5.98 -12.49
C SER A 366 -0.78 -6.23 -12.05
N TYR A 367 -1.03 -7.24 -11.19
CA TYR A 367 -2.38 -7.64 -10.76
C TYR A 367 -2.72 -7.36 -9.30
N ARG A 368 -1.77 -6.87 -8.48
CA ARG A 368 -1.99 -6.57 -7.05
C ARG A 368 -1.74 -5.11 -6.73
N ASN A 369 -2.82 -4.32 -6.65
CA ASN A 369 -2.76 -2.91 -6.25
C ASN A 369 -2.27 -2.72 -4.80
N ASP A 370 -2.24 -3.78 -3.99
CA ASP A 370 -1.80 -3.76 -2.59
C ASP A 370 -0.32 -4.09 -2.38
N ILE A 371 0.44 -4.40 -3.45
CA ILE A 371 1.88 -4.67 -3.37
C ILE A 371 2.65 -3.65 -4.21
N GLY A 372 3.61 -2.98 -3.58
CA GLY A 372 4.49 -2.01 -4.20
C GLY A 372 5.92 -2.53 -4.36
N ARG A 373 6.65 -1.92 -5.30
CA ARG A 373 8.10 -2.07 -5.42
C ARG A 373 8.72 -0.70 -5.19
N PHE A 374 9.71 -0.65 -4.32
CA PHE A 374 10.38 0.58 -3.92
C PHE A 374 11.65 0.84 -4.76
N GLY A 375 11.97 2.11 -5.03
CA GLY A 375 13.22 2.54 -5.69
C GLY A 375 13.11 2.75 -7.20
N GLU A 376 14.17 2.44 -7.96
CA GLU A 376 14.22 2.73 -9.40
C GLU A 376 13.11 2.03 -10.22
N ASP A 377 12.75 0.80 -9.86
CA ASP A 377 11.69 0.01 -10.50
C ASP A 377 10.33 0.20 -9.79
N VAL A 378 9.98 1.45 -9.48
CA VAL A 378 8.84 1.78 -8.61
C VAL A 378 7.51 1.22 -9.13
N LYS A 379 6.73 0.66 -8.22
CA LYS A 379 5.34 0.22 -8.44
C LYS A 379 4.51 0.45 -7.19
N GLY A 380 3.21 0.65 -7.36
CA GLY A 380 2.26 0.83 -6.27
C GLY A 380 1.44 2.10 -6.42
N GLU A 381 0.43 2.25 -5.56
CA GLU A 381 -0.43 3.42 -5.51
C GLU A 381 -0.81 3.72 -4.06
N GLY A 382 -0.79 5.01 -3.69
CA GLY A 382 -1.11 5.47 -2.35
C GLY A 382 -0.05 5.07 -1.32
N VAL A 383 -0.48 4.85 -0.08
CA VAL A 383 0.43 4.64 1.06
C VAL A 383 0.86 3.17 1.14
N MET A 384 2.18 2.97 1.17
CA MET A 384 2.84 1.66 1.18
C MET A 384 3.84 1.56 2.33
N PHE A 385 3.85 0.44 3.03
CA PHE A 385 4.75 0.17 4.16
C PHE A 385 5.65 -1.03 3.88
N PHE A 386 6.83 -1.05 4.51
CA PHE A 386 7.71 -2.21 4.57
C PHE A 386 8.70 -2.03 5.73
N ALA A 387 9.29 -3.11 6.22
CA ALA A 387 10.37 -3.06 7.20
C ALA A 387 11.75 -3.14 6.50
N THR A 388 12.80 -2.64 7.16
CA THR A 388 14.20 -2.76 6.72
C THR A 388 15.11 -3.22 7.85
N ARG A 389 16.32 -3.68 7.52
CA ARG A 389 17.40 -3.93 8.49
C ARG A 389 17.97 -2.61 9.02
N ALA A 390 18.71 -2.69 10.12
CA ALA A 390 19.42 -1.54 10.71
C ALA A 390 20.73 -1.18 9.99
N THR A 391 21.36 -2.17 9.36
CA THR A 391 22.64 -2.05 8.66
C THR A 391 22.50 -2.48 7.21
N PRO A 392 23.35 -1.97 6.29
CA PRO A 392 23.30 -2.38 4.89
C PRO A 392 23.77 -3.86 4.74
N PRO A 393 23.25 -4.61 3.75
CA PRO A 393 22.11 -4.26 2.91
C PRO A 393 20.83 -4.11 3.75
N TYR A 394 20.10 -3.01 3.59
CA TYR A 394 18.89 -2.72 4.35
C TYR A 394 17.71 -3.58 3.90
N CYS A 395 17.70 -4.01 2.64
CA CYS A 395 16.73 -4.97 2.14
C CYS A 395 16.94 -6.34 2.79
N GLY A 396 15.89 -7.14 2.81
CA GLY A 396 15.95 -8.48 3.37
C GLY A 396 14.60 -9.18 3.31
N THR A 397 14.52 -10.34 3.94
CA THR A 397 13.27 -11.10 4.01
C THR A 397 12.44 -10.57 5.16
N GLN A 398 11.33 -9.91 4.87
CA GLN A 398 10.41 -9.44 5.91
C GLN A 398 9.70 -10.64 6.54
N ILE A 399 9.56 -10.62 7.86
CA ILE A 399 8.91 -11.65 8.65
C ILE A 399 8.02 -11.04 9.72
N GLN A 400 6.95 -11.77 10.04
CA GLN A 400 6.09 -11.50 11.18
C GLN A 400 6.27 -12.58 12.24
N ALA A 401 6.48 -12.15 13.48
CA ALA A 401 6.32 -12.99 14.65
C ALA A 401 5.00 -12.67 15.35
N SER A 402 4.32 -13.69 15.88
CA SER A 402 3.12 -13.57 16.70
C SER A 402 3.29 -14.38 17.98
N ILE A 403 3.14 -13.75 19.14
CA ILE A 403 3.24 -14.33 20.47
C ILE A 403 1.83 -14.50 21.03
N HIS A 404 1.50 -15.73 21.42
CA HIS A 404 0.25 -16.09 22.06
C HIS A 404 0.47 -16.12 23.58
N ILE A 405 -0.11 -15.15 24.28
CA ILE A 405 0.08 -14.99 25.71
C ILE A 405 -0.93 -15.87 26.44
N SER A 406 -0.41 -16.70 27.35
CA SER A 406 -1.22 -17.67 28.07
C SER A 406 -2.27 -16.98 28.95
N PRO A 407 -3.46 -17.56 29.12
CA PRO A 407 -4.44 -17.10 30.10
C PRO A 407 -3.91 -17.07 31.55
N LYS A 408 -2.81 -17.77 31.83
CA LYS A 408 -2.12 -17.78 33.14
C LYS A 408 -1.34 -16.50 33.44
N THR A 409 -1.02 -15.70 32.42
CA THR A 409 -0.33 -14.42 32.58
C THR A 409 -1.27 -13.42 33.25
N GLY A 410 -0.79 -12.62 34.19
CA GLY A 410 -1.57 -11.53 34.77
C GLY A 410 -1.77 -10.37 33.79
N VAL A 411 -2.46 -9.32 34.22
CA VAL A 411 -2.49 -8.06 33.48
C VAL A 411 -1.16 -7.35 33.73
N ILE A 412 -0.40 -7.11 32.67
CA ILE A 412 0.95 -6.55 32.75
C ILE A 412 1.15 -5.47 31.69
N LYS A 413 2.12 -4.59 31.87
CA LYS A 413 2.40 -3.48 30.96
C LYS A 413 3.90 -3.42 30.69
N GLY A 414 4.29 -3.44 29.42
CA GLY A 414 5.70 -3.43 29.05
C GLY A 414 5.94 -3.87 27.61
N ILE A 415 7.20 -4.02 27.25
CA ILE A 415 7.65 -4.37 25.89
C ILE A 415 8.16 -5.80 25.88
N ILE A 416 7.69 -6.61 24.92
CA ILE A 416 8.24 -7.94 24.67
C ILE A 416 9.27 -7.84 23.55
N LEU A 417 10.50 -8.20 23.88
CA LEU A 417 11.61 -8.33 22.94
C LEU A 417 11.78 -9.81 22.60
N LEU A 418 11.49 -10.17 21.35
CA LEU A 418 11.69 -11.53 20.85
C LEU A 418 12.94 -11.56 19.99
N ASN A 419 13.92 -12.38 20.33
CA ASN A 419 15.09 -12.63 19.52
C ASN A 419 15.04 -14.05 18.95
N LEU A 420 15.09 -14.17 17.63
CA LEU A 420 15.20 -15.44 16.92
C LEU A 420 16.64 -15.69 16.54
N GLN A 421 17.23 -16.75 17.06
CA GLN A 421 18.56 -17.20 16.72
C GLN A 421 18.49 -18.38 15.76
N TYR A 422 19.00 -18.14 14.56
CA TYR A 422 19.26 -19.14 13.52
C TYR A 422 20.73 -19.59 13.61
N PRO A 423 21.14 -20.70 12.97
CA PRO A 423 22.51 -21.21 13.07
C PRO A 423 23.64 -20.21 12.76
N HIS A 424 23.38 -19.21 11.90
CA HIS A 424 24.40 -18.25 11.44
C HIS A 424 23.97 -16.78 11.53
N HIS A 425 22.78 -16.48 12.05
CA HIS A 425 22.27 -15.11 12.15
C HIS A 425 21.20 -15.00 13.22
N SER A 426 20.86 -13.78 13.62
CA SER A 426 19.77 -13.52 14.57
C SER A 426 18.87 -12.42 14.06
N VAL A 427 17.58 -12.48 14.42
CA VAL A 427 16.58 -11.49 14.07
C VAL A 427 15.82 -11.10 15.32
N SER A 428 15.93 -9.82 15.69
CA SER A 428 15.25 -9.25 16.84
C SER A 428 13.94 -8.58 16.41
N PHE A 429 12.89 -8.83 17.16
CA PHE A 429 11.57 -8.24 17.04
C PHE A 429 11.31 -7.37 18.26
N HIS A 430 10.83 -6.15 18.00
CA HIS A 430 10.26 -5.28 19.02
C HIS A 430 8.75 -5.43 18.94
N ILE A 431 8.15 -6.17 19.87
CA ILE A 431 6.71 -6.36 19.93
C ILE A 431 6.21 -5.44 21.04
N ASN A 432 5.89 -4.21 20.64
CA ASN A 432 5.46 -3.15 21.54
C ASN A 432 4.01 -3.37 21.99
N CYS A 433 3.77 -3.27 23.30
CA CYS A 433 2.49 -2.80 23.81
C CYS A 433 2.51 -1.28 23.74
N ASP A 434 1.43 -0.65 23.31
CA ASP A 434 1.29 0.80 23.43
C ASP A 434 1.46 1.18 24.92
N ALA A 435 1.98 2.37 25.23
CA ALA A 435 2.21 2.79 26.63
C ALA A 435 0.91 2.90 27.46
N ASP A 436 -0.24 2.81 26.81
CA ASP A 436 -1.59 2.79 27.41
C ASP A 436 -2.26 1.40 27.32
N ASP A 437 -1.69 0.45 26.58
CA ASP A 437 -2.28 -0.86 26.32
C ASP A 437 -1.76 -1.89 27.34
N LEU A 438 -2.69 -2.45 28.12
CA LEU A 438 -2.41 -3.59 28.99
C LEU A 438 -2.25 -4.86 28.13
N ILE A 439 -1.26 -5.69 28.46
CA ILE A 439 -1.23 -7.08 27.99
C ILE A 439 -2.40 -7.80 28.65
N LEU A 440 -3.45 -8.05 27.86
CA LEU A 440 -4.61 -8.79 28.30
C LEU A 440 -4.35 -10.29 28.13
N THR A 441 -4.87 -11.07 29.07
CA THR A 441 -4.72 -12.53 29.08
C THR A 441 -5.37 -13.15 27.84
N GLY A 442 -4.70 -14.12 27.20
CA GLY A 442 -5.20 -14.76 25.98
C GLY A 442 -5.08 -13.93 24.70
N THR A 443 -4.33 -12.82 24.70
CA THR A 443 -4.10 -12.02 23.50
C THR A 443 -3.00 -12.58 22.59
N VAL A 444 -3.09 -12.23 21.31
CA VAL A 444 -2.02 -12.43 20.34
C VAL A 444 -1.39 -11.08 20.03
N MET A 445 -0.09 -10.98 20.27
CA MET A 445 0.69 -9.81 19.94
C MET A 445 1.62 -10.13 18.78
N SER A 446 1.73 -9.23 17.81
CA SER A 446 2.54 -9.46 16.62
C SER A 446 3.44 -8.28 16.33
N GLY A 447 4.58 -8.56 15.71
CA GLY A 447 5.53 -7.54 15.27
C GLY A 447 6.26 -7.98 14.01
N LEU A 448 6.91 -7.02 13.37
CA LEU A 448 7.63 -7.20 12.13
C LEU A 448 9.14 -7.09 12.37
N ALA A 449 9.90 -7.88 11.63
CA ALA A 449 11.34 -7.74 11.53
C ALA A 449 11.82 -8.11 10.12
N VAL A 450 13.09 -7.86 9.84
CA VAL A 450 13.71 -8.21 8.56
C VAL A 450 14.91 -9.09 8.82
N SER A 451 14.91 -10.29 8.25
CA SER A 451 16.08 -11.16 8.22
C SER A 451 16.95 -10.84 7.01
N ASP A 452 18.17 -11.36 7.02
CA ASP A 452 19.00 -11.39 5.83
C ASP A 452 18.24 -12.05 4.65
N TYR A 453 18.54 -11.59 3.43
CA TYR A 453 17.88 -12.09 2.25
C TYR A 453 18.23 -13.56 2.01
N GLY A 454 17.22 -14.39 1.76
CA GLY A 454 17.40 -15.81 1.39
C GLY A 454 17.80 -16.74 2.55
N THR A 455 17.85 -16.25 3.80
CA THR A 455 18.23 -17.08 4.95
C THR A 455 17.10 -17.96 5.49
N LEU A 456 15.86 -17.59 5.20
CA LEU A 456 14.66 -18.35 5.55
C LEU A 456 14.30 -19.28 4.40
N ASN A 457 15.00 -20.42 4.33
CA ASN A 457 14.69 -21.48 3.38
C ASN A 457 14.21 -22.74 4.09
N ASP A 458 13.67 -23.70 3.33
CA ASP A 458 13.12 -24.95 3.86
C ASP A 458 14.15 -25.83 4.62
N ASN A 459 15.44 -25.45 4.64
CA ASN A 459 16.50 -26.18 5.33
C ASN A 459 16.68 -25.78 6.81
N VAL A 460 16.05 -24.68 7.26
CA VAL A 460 16.10 -24.29 8.67
C VAL A 460 15.22 -25.23 9.50
N LYS A 461 15.85 -26.16 10.23
CA LYS A 461 15.15 -27.18 11.04
C LYS A 461 14.82 -26.72 12.46
N ASN A 462 15.73 -25.97 13.09
CA ASN A 462 15.62 -25.52 14.47
C ASN A 462 15.92 -24.02 14.55
N ILE A 463 15.10 -23.30 15.31
CA ILE A 463 15.25 -21.87 15.62
C ILE A 463 15.13 -21.74 17.14
N THR A 464 16.05 -21.01 17.77
CA THR A 464 15.94 -20.70 19.20
C THR A 464 15.26 -19.34 19.35
N ALA A 465 14.18 -19.28 20.12
CA ALA A 465 13.50 -18.03 20.44
C ALA A 465 13.81 -17.63 21.89
N THR A 466 14.42 -16.46 22.08
CA THR A 466 14.65 -15.85 23.39
C THR A 466 13.68 -14.70 23.56
N LEU A 467 12.95 -14.69 24.68
CA LEU A 467 11.96 -13.68 25.00
C LEU A 467 12.39 -12.91 26.24
N ASN A 468 12.52 -11.60 26.12
CA ASN A 468 12.79 -10.70 27.23
C ASN A 468 11.61 -9.73 27.38
N PHE A 469 11.27 -9.39 28.62
CA PHE A 469 10.24 -8.41 28.93
C PHE A 469 10.87 -7.21 29.63
N VAL A 470 10.46 -6.02 29.20
CA VAL A 470 10.86 -4.75 29.81
C VAL A 470 9.61 -4.08 30.37
N ASP A 471 9.55 -3.97 31.69
CA ASP A 471 8.50 -3.20 32.37
C ASP A 471 8.80 -1.69 32.23
N LEU A 472 7.79 -0.91 31.86
CA LEU A 472 7.92 0.53 31.63
C LEU A 472 7.61 1.36 32.88
N ASP A 473 6.99 0.77 33.91
CA ASP A 473 6.55 1.46 35.12
C ASP A 473 7.52 1.25 36.31
N LEU A 474 8.61 0.48 36.13
CA LEU A 474 9.66 0.30 37.13
C LEU A 474 10.64 1.50 37.12
N GLU A 475 10.29 2.57 37.85
CA GLU A 475 11.32 3.48 38.38
C GLU A 475 12.05 2.76 39.54
N GLU A 476 13.37 2.96 39.67
CA GLU A 476 14.29 2.26 40.59
C GLU A 476 14.04 2.48 42.10
N GLU A 477 12.78 2.57 42.57
CA GLU A 477 12.46 2.75 43.97
C GLU A 477 11.94 1.47 44.65
N ASN A 478 12.82 0.92 45.49
CA ASN A 478 12.60 -0.02 46.60
C ASN A 478 12.44 -1.53 46.30
N ASN A 479 13.51 -2.23 46.68
CA ASN A 479 13.78 -3.63 47.09
C ASN A 479 12.66 -4.69 47.33
N ASN A 480 11.44 -4.55 46.83
CA ASN A 480 10.43 -5.61 46.83
C ASN A 480 9.52 -5.53 45.59
N THR A 481 10.14 -5.38 44.42
CA THR A 481 9.45 -5.32 43.13
C THR A 481 8.94 -6.71 42.73
N TYR A 482 7.61 -6.84 42.66
CA TYR A 482 6.94 -7.99 42.07
C TYR A 482 7.34 -8.07 40.59
N ILE A 483 8.13 -9.07 40.21
CA ILE A 483 8.46 -9.32 38.80
C ILE A 483 7.29 -10.13 38.21
N PRO A 484 6.50 -9.59 37.29
CA PRO A 484 5.40 -10.33 36.70
C PRO A 484 5.93 -11.50 35.86
N THR A 485 5.48 -12.72 36.17
CA THR A 485 5.76 -13.90 35.35
C THR A 485 4.86 -13.92 34.12
N ILE A 486 5.47 -13.98 32.94
CA ILE A 486 4.76 -14.06 31.65
C ILE A 486 4.78 -15.50 31.16
N TYR A 487 3.59 -16.06 30.94
CA TYR A 487 3.42 -17.37 30.33
C TYR A 487 3.07 -17.21 28.85
N ILE A 488 3.81 -17.92 27.99
CA ILE A 488 3.63 -17.88 26.53
C ILE A 488 3.24 -19.28 26.07
N ASP A 489 2.08 -19.40 25.43
CA ASP A 489 1.60 -20.67 24.92
C ASP A 489 2.31 -21.04 23.60
N LYS A 490 2.54 -20.03 22.75
CA LYS A 490 3.07 -20.25 21.39
C LYS A 490 3.72 -19.00 20.81
N VAL A 491 4.76 -19.22 20.00
CA VAL A 491 5.33 -18.22 19.07
C VAL A 491 5.15 -18.73 17.64
N VAL A 492 4.60 -17.89 16.76
CA VAL A 492 4.38 -18.19 15.34
C VAL A 492 5.21 -17.24 14.51
N ILE A 493 6.05 -17.77 13.62
CA ILE A 493 6.86 -16.97 12.69
C ILE A 493 6.37 -17.28 11.28
N ARG A 494 6.11 -16.25 10.47
CA ARG A 494 5.78 -16.39 9.04
C ARG A 494 6.53 -15.36 8.20
N ASP A 495 6.89 -15.75 6.98
CA ASP A 495 7.34 -14.81 5.95
C ASP A 495 6.15 -14.25 5.16
N MET A 496 6.44 -13.37 4.20
CA MET A 496 5.42 -12.75 3.34
C MET A 496 4.66 -13.77 2.48
N TYR A 497 5.12 -15.02 2.35
CA TYR A 497 4.48 -16.09 1.56
C TYR A 497 3.62 -17.04 2.40
N GLY A 498 3.59 -16.80 3.72
CA GLY A 498 2.83 -17.56 4.69
C GLY A 498 3.35 -18.96 4.97
N ASN A 499 2.83 -19.54 6.06
CA ASN A 499 3.08 -20.93 6.43
C ASN A 499 2.04 -21.91 5.84
N ARG A 500 1.13 -21.44 4.98
CA ARG A 500 0.12 -22.28 4.32
C ARG A 500 0.76 -22.97 3.13
N THR A 501 1.48 -24.04 3.42
CA THR A 501 2.03 -24.88 2.36
C THR A 501 0.91 -25.77 1.80
N VAL A 502 0.29 -25.29 0.72
CA VAL A 502 -0.54 -26.09 -0.18
C VAL A 502 0.42 -26.82 -1.13
N HIS A 503 0.45 -28.14 -1.05
CA HIS A 503 1.33 -28.98 -1.87
C HIS A 503 0.53 -29.67 -2.97
N LEU A 504 0.99 -29.59 -4.21
CA LEU A 504 0.58 -30.52 -5.25
C LEU A 504 1.32 -31.84 -5.01
N CYS A 505 0.57 -32.92 -4.81
CA CYS A 505 1.11 -34.25 -4.55
C CYS A 505 0.54 -35.26 -5.54
N GLU A 506 1.20 -36.40 -5.65
CA GLU A 506 0.76 -37.52 -6.48
C GLU A 506 0.51 -38.75 -5.60
N ARG A 507 -0.67 -39.34 -5.74
CA ARG A 507 -1.02 -40.57 -5.02
C ARG A 507 -0.23 -41.74 -5.58
N LYS A 508 0.60 -42.39 -4.75
CA LYS A 508 1.47 -43.49 -5.16
C LYS A 508 0.76 -44.67 -5.83
N HIS A 509 -0.49 -44.96 -5.45
CA HIS A 509 -1.20 -46.17 -5.92
C HIS A 509 -1.89 -46.01 -7.27
N ASN A 510 -2.22 -44.78 -7.69
CA ASN A 510 -2.99 -44.52 -8.91
C ASN A 510 -2.49 -43.31 -9.73
N GLN A 511 -1.35 -42.72 -9.34
CA GLN A 511 -0.74 -41.54 -9.96
C GLN A 511 -1.66 -40.31 -10.04
N GLN A 512 -2.76 -40.31 -9.27
CA GLN A 512 -3.71 -39.21 -9.28
C GLN A 512 -3.11 -38.00 -8.58
N LYS A 513 -3.12 -36.84 -9.26
CA LYS A 513 -2.74 -35.55 -8.68
C LYS A 513 -3.78 -35.10 -7.66
N ILE A 514 -3.28 -34.68 -6.50
CA ILE A 514 -4.07 -34.22 -5.37
C ILE A 514 -3.44 -32.97 -4.76
N VAL A 515 -4.23 -32.19 -4.03
CA VAL A 515 -3.75 -31.05 -3.27
C VAL A 515 -3.77 -31.40 -1.78
N ILE A 516 -2.70 -31.06 -1.06
CA ILE A 516 -2.61 -31.21 0.39
C ILE A 516 -2.44 -29.83 1.03
N LYS A 517 -3.47 -29.36 1.74
CA LYS A 517 -3.47 -28.12 2.52
C LYS A 517 -2.97 -28.42 3.93
N ARG A 518 -1.93 -27.71 4.38
CA ARG A 518 -1.38 -27.82 5.73
C ARG A 518 -1.88 -26.70 6.64
N ILE A 519 -2.43 -27.05 7.78
CA ILE A 519 -2.91 -26.11 8.81
C ILE A 519 -2.31 -26.53 10.15
N ASN A 520 -1.50 -25.67 10.77
CA ASN A 520 -0.95 -25.95 12.09
C ASN A 520 -2.09 -25.86 13.13
N ILE A 521 -2.42 -26.96 13.80
CA ILE A 521 -3.44 -26.99 14.86
C ILE A 521 -2.74 -26.81 16.20
N ASP A 522 -3.26 -25.93 17.04
CA ASP A 522 -2.97 -25.95 18.47
C ASP A 522 -3.86 -27.00 19.14
N LEU A 523 -3.26 -28.10 19.62
CA LEU A 523 -3.98 -29.31 20.04
C LEU A 523 -4.85 -29.12 21.29
N ASN A 524 -4.72 -27.98 22.00
CA ASN A 524 -5.37 -27.73 23.30
C ASN A 524 -6.28 -26.47 23.34
N GLY A 525 -6.66 -25.87 22.20
CA GLY A 525 -7.47 -24.62 22.17
C GLY A 525 -8.65 -24.61 21.20
N GLU A 526 -9.42 -23.49 21.18
CA GLU A 526 -10.54 -23.21 20.26
C GLU A 526 -10.21 -23.51 18.78
N CYS A 527 -8.94 -23.35 18.40
CA CYS A 527 -8.41 -23.61 17.06
C CYS A 527 -8.60 -25.08 16.63
N ALA A 528 -8.50 -26.04 17.55
CA ALA A 528 -8.72 -27.46 17.28
C ALA A 528 -10.19 -27.77 16.95
N GLU A 529 -11.14 -27.13 17.65
CA GLU A 529 -12.57 -27.29 17.36
C GLU A 529 -12.93 -26.67 16.01
N THR A 530 -12.38 -25.49 15.69
CA THR A 530 -12.59 -24.86 14.38
C THR A 530 -12.00 -25.67 13.23
N ALA A 531 -10.81 -26.27 13.40
CA ALA A 531 -10.20 -27.13 12.38
C ALA A 531 -10.99 -28.44 12.19
N LYS A 532 -11.52 -29.01 13.27
CA LYS A 532 -12.44 -30.16 13.21
C LYS A 532 -13.74 -29.80 12.49
N ASN A 533 -14.27 -28.61 12.72
CA ASN A 533 -15.46 -28.10 12.03
C ASN A 533 -15.21 -27.85 10.52
N GLU A 534 -14.04 -27.33 10.13
CA GLU A 534 -13.65 -27.19 8.71
C GLU A 534 -13.66 -28.55 8.00
N VAL A 535 -13.03 -29.56 8.59
CA VAL A 535 -13.02 -30.94 8.06
C VAL A 535 -14.44 -31.52 7.99
N ALA A 536 -15.25 -31.32 9.04
CA ALA A 536 -16.63 -31.83 9.08
C ALA A 536 -17.49 -31.22 7.97
N VAL A 537 -17.37 -29.91 7.72
CA VAL A 537 -18.10 -29.23 6.65
C VAL A 537 -17.61 -29.71 5.29
N LEU A 538 -16.29 -29.70 5.04
CA LEU A 538 -15.71 -30.16 3.77
C LEU A 538 -16.12 -31.60 3.44
N LYS A 539 -16.12 -32.48 4.45
CA LYS A 539 -16.54 -33.88 4.30
C LYS A 539 -18.03 -34.02 3.96
N SER A 540 -18.87 -33.07 4.36
CA SER A 540 -20.33 -33.08 4.09
C SER A 540 -20.70 -32.58 2.68
N LEU A 541 -19.79 -31.90 1.99
CA LEU A 541 -20.00 -31.34 0.66
C LEU A 541 -19.53 -32.33 -0.41
N ASN A 542 -20.49 -32.94 -1.10
CA ASN A 542 -20.24 -33.80 -2.26
C ASN A 542 -21.10 -33.33 -3.44
N ASN A 543 -20.47 -32.65 -4.40
CA ASN A 543 -21.12 -32.10 -5.58
C ASN A 543 -20.08 -31.92 -6.70
N PRO A 544 -20.41 -32.18 -7.99
CA PRO A 544 -19.46 -32.04 -9.09
C PRO A 544 -18.89 -30.62 -9.22
N ASN A 545 -19.65 -29.59 -8.82
CA ASN A 545 -19.26 -28.19 -8.87
C ASN A 545 -18.60 -27.68 -7.57
N ILE A 546 -18.15 -28.59 -6.71
CA ILE A 546 -17.38 -28.29 -5.50
C ILE A 546 -16.05 -29.07 -5.57
N ILE A 547 -14.96 -28.48 -5.07
CA ILE A 547 -13.68 -29.19 -4.92
C ILE A 547 -13.87 -30.38 -3.98
N GLN A 548 -13.60 -31.58 -4.47
CA GLN A 548 -13.84 -32.79 -3.70
C GLN A 548 -12.86 -32.91 -2.53
N TYR A 549 -13.39 -33.10 -1.31
CA TYR A 549 -12.61 -33.56 -0.17
C TYR A 549 -12.30 -35.05 -0.32
N TYR A 550 -11.05 -35.44 -0.08
CA TYR A 550 -10.63 -36.83 -0.11
C TYR A 550 -10.35 -37.39 1.28
N ASP A 551 -9.53 -36.72 2.08
CA ASP A 551 -9.13 -37.22 3.39
C ASP A 551 -8.54 -36.09 4.26
N SER A 552 -8.36 -36.34 5.56
CA SER A 552 -7.57 -35.48 6.43
C SER A 552 -6.92 -36.25 7.56
N PHE A 553 -5.75 -35.80 7.96
CA PHE A 553 -5.00 -36.44 9.04
C PHE A 553 -4.18 -35.41 9.82
N VAL A 554 -3.91 -35.69 11.09
CA VAL A 554 -3.07 -34.85 11.94
C VAL A 554 -1.73 -35.53 12.14
N LYS A 555 -0.63 -34.83 11.85
CA LYS A 555 0.73 -35.30 12.10
C LYS A 555 1.55 -34.17 12.72
N ALA A 556 2.18 -34.44 13.86
CA ALA A 556 3.03 -33.49 14.59
C ALA A 556 2.39 -32.10 14.77
N GLY A 557 1.15 -32.05 15.28
CA GLY A 557 0.42 -30.79 15.51
C GLY A 557 -0.01 -30.04 14.24
N THR A 558 0.03 -30.69 13.07
CA THR A 558 -0.41 -30.11 11.80
C THR A 558 -1.54 -30.96 11.21
N LEU A 559 -2.67 -30.33 10.87
CA LEU A 559 -3.71 -30.90 10.03
C LEU A 559 -3.27 -30.86 8.57
N TYR A 560 -3.49 -31.98 7.90
CA TYR A 560 -3.34 -32.12 6.46
C TYR A 560 -4.73 -32.39 5.92
N ILE A 561 -5.22 -31.55 5.00
CA ILE A 561 -6.47 -31.76 4.29
C ILE A 561 -6.12 -32.11 2.85
N VAL A 562 -6.53 -33.31 2.43
CA VAL A 562 -6.32 -33.85 1.09
C VAL A 562 -7.56 -33.59 0.25
N MET A 563 -7.37 -32.95 -0.90
CA MET A 563 -8.47 -32.50 -1.76
C MET A 563 -8.13 -32.65 -3.24
N GLU A 564 -9.14 -32.48 -4.07
CA GLU A 564 -9.04 -32.51 -5.53
C GLU A 564 -8.15 -31.40 -6.09
N TYR A 565 -7.38 -31.75 -7.12
CA TYR A 565 -6.61 -30.78 -7.90
C TYR A 565 -7.40 -30.37 -9.15
N ALA A 566 -7.75 -29.08 -9.24
CA ALA A 566 -8.32 -28.49 -10.45
C ALA A 566 -7.19 -27.94 -11.34
N ASN A 567 -7.05 -28.48 -12.54
CA ASN A 567 -5.83 -28.33 -13.35
C ASN A 567 -5.83 -27.16 -14.35
N LYS A 568 -6.89 -26.34 -14.41
CA LYS A 568 -7.00 -25.24 -15.39
C LYS A 568 -6.91 -23.83 -14.77
N GLY A 569 -6.52 -23.75 -13.49
CA GLY A 569 -6.38 -22.48 -12.78
C GLY A 569 -7.72 -21.94 -12.25
N THR A 570 -7.74 -20.67 -11.89
CA THR A 570 -8.92 -19.99 -11.32
C THR A 570 -9.77 -19.31 -12.39
N LEU A 571 -11.04 -19.03 -12.05
CA LEU A 571 -11.94 -18.23 -12.89
C LEU A 571 -11.39 -16.81 -13.09
N PHE A 572 -10.74 -16.25 -12.06
CA PHE A 572 -10.02 -14.98 -12.14
C PHE A 572 -8.95 -14.98 -13.25
N GLU A 573 -8.09 -16.01 -13.28
CA GLU A 573 -7.09 -16.15 -14.34
C GLU A 573 -7.71 -16.33 -15.72
N PHE A 574 -8.84 -17.05 -15.80
CA PHE A 574 -9.53 -17.28 -17.06
C PHE A 574 -10.14 -15.99 -17.64
N ILE A 575 -10.74 -15.16 -16.80
CA ILE A 575 -11.21 -13.80 -17.16
C ILE A 575 -10.02 -12.96 -17.64
N ALA A 576 -8.92 -12.93 -16.87
CA ALA A 576 -7.74 -12.15 -17.21
C ALA A 576 -7.11 -12.55 -18.56
N LYS A 577 -6.95 -13.86 -18.82
CA LYS A 577 -6.41 -14.40 -20.07
C LYS A 577 -7.32 -14.16 -21.28
N SER A 578 -8.61 -13.97 -21.05
CA SER A 578 -9.58 -13.77 -22.12
C SER A 578 -9.66 -12.30 -22.59
N ARG A 579 -9.16 -11.35 -21.79
CA ARG A 579 -9.15 -9.92 -22.15
C ARG A 579 -8.29 -9.66 -23.41
N PRO A 580 -8.72 -8.73 -24.28
CA PRO A 580 -9.92 -7.88 -24.18
C PRO A 580 -11.19 -8.55 -24.75
N LYS A 581 -11.16 -9.82 -25.14
CA LYS A 581 -12.32 -10.51 -25.71
C LYS A 581 -13.37 -10.78 -24.63
N ARG A 582 -14.63 -10.51 -24.95
CA ARG A 582 -15.79 -10.81 -24.10
C ARG A 582 -16.22 -12.27 -24.22
N PHE A 583 -16.75 -12.86 -23.14
CA PHE A 583 -17.40 -14.17 -23.21
C PHE A 583 -18.76 -14.04 -23.89
N SER A 584 -19.14 -15.04 -24.69
CA SER A 584 -20.49 -15.08 -25.25
C SER A 584 -21.54 -15.27 -24.14
N PRO A 585 -22.78 -14.81 -24.33
CA PRO A 585 -23.85 -14.98 -23.34
C PRO A 585 -24.06 -16.45 -22.93
N GLN A 586 -23.89 -17.40 -23.86
CA GLN A 586 -24.00 -18.83 -23.58
C GLN A 586 -22.89 -19.33 -22.63
N VAL A 587 -21.65 -18.89 -22.84
CA VAL A 587 -20.53 -19.26 -21.97
C VAL A 587 -20.75 -18.69 -20.56
N VAL A 588 -21.15 -17.42 -20.46
CA VAL A 588 -21.47 -16.79 -19.18
C VAL A 588 -22.57 -17.56 -18.45
N MET A 589 -23.67 -17.88 -19.14
CA MET A 589 -24.80 -18.59 -18.53
C MET A 589 -24.40 -20.01 -18.08
N ASN A 590 -23.60 -20.73 -18.86
CA ASN A 590 -23.11 -22.05 -18.48
C ASN A 590 -22.23 -21.99 -17.22
N LEU A 591 -21.30 -21.05 -17.15
CA LEU A 591 -20.44 -20.86 -15.96
C LEU A 591 -21.28 -20.46 -14.74
N PHE A 592 -22.19 -19.49 -14.91
CA PHE A 592 -23.09 -19.05 -13.86
C PHE A 592 -23.94 -20.18 -13.30
N CYS A 593 -24.55 -21.01 -14.16
CA CYS A 593 -25.38 -22.14 -13.76
C CYS A 593 -24.59 -23.17 -12.94
N GLN A 594 -23.35 -23.48 -13.33
CA GLN A 594 -22.49 -24.40 -12.57
C GLN A 594 -22.12 -23.85 -11.18
N ILE A 595 -21.80 -22.55 -11.08
CA ILE A 595 -21.55 -21.88 -9.79
C ILE A 595 -22.82 -21.93 -8.94
N LEU A 596 -23.98 -21.63 -9.53
CA LEU A 596 -25.27 -21.66 -8.84
C LEU A 596 -25.64 -23.06 -8.33
N MET A 597 -25.36 -24.12 -9.10
CA MET A 597 -25.57 -25.51 -8.68
C MET A 597 -24.70 -25.88 -7.47
N GLY A 598 -23.41 -25.52 -7.52
CA GLY A 598 -22.50 -25.73 -6.38
C GLY A 598 -22.93 -24.94 -5.15
N LEU A 599 -23.31 -23.67 -5.32
CA LEU A 599 -23.77 -22.81 -4.23
C LEU A 599 -25.08 -23.31 -3.60
N ASN A 600 -26.03 -23.77 -4.43
CA ASN A 600 -27.27 -24.37 -3.96
C ASN A 600 -27.00 -25.60 -3.08
N HIS A 601 -26.04 -26.45 -3.46
CA HIS A 601 -25.64 -27.59 -2.64
C HIS A 601 -25.07 -27.15 -1.28
N ILE A 602 -24.19 -26.14 -1.27
CA ILE A 602 -23.61 -25.57 -0.05
C ILE A 602 -24.72 -25.03 0.87
N HIS A 603 -25.63 -24.22 0.34
CA HIS A 603 -26.74 -23.63 1.09
C HIS A 603 -27.74 -24.68 1.59
N SER A 604 -27.98 -25.76 0.84
CA SER A 604 -28.85 -26.89 1.26
C SER A 604 -28.33 -27.63 2.50
N LYS A 605 -27.04 -27.50 2.80
CA LYS A 605 -26.40 -28.06 4.00
C LYS A 605 -26.30 -27.04 5.14
N ASN A 606 -26.99 -25.90 5.03
CA ASN A 606 -26.90 -24.76 5.96
C ASN A 606 -25.47 -24.23 6.13
N VAL A 607 -24.63 -24.35 5.10
CA VAL A 607 -23.27 -23.81 5.06
C VAL A 607 -23.32 -22.47 4.32
N ILE A 608 -22.57 -21.48 4.82
CA ILE A 608 -22.35 -20.19 4.14
C ILE A 608 -20.91 -20.19 3.66
N HIS A 609 -20.65 -19.84 2.40
CA HIS A 609 -19.29 -19.84 1.84
C HIS A 609 -18.43 -18.71 2.42
N ARG A 610 -18.98 -17.49 2.55
CA ARG A 610 -18.38 -16.29 3.19
C ARG A 610 -17.23 -15.61 2.45
N ASP A 611 -16.56 -16.28 1.52
CA ASP A 611 -15.50 -15.69 0.66
C ASP A 611 -15.68 -16.10 -0.81
N LEU A 612 -16.92 -16.01 -1.32
CA LEU A 612 -17.21 -16.37 -2.71
C LEU A 612 -16.67 -15.27 -3.65
N LYS A 613 -15.72 -15.62 -4.52
CA LYS A 613 -15.07 -14.71 -5.47
C LYS A 613 -14.43 -15.49 -6.62
N CYS A 614 -14.09 -14.83 -7.73
CA CYS A 614 -13.49 -15.47 -8.90
C CYS A 614 -12.18 -16.20 -8.59
N GLU A 615 -11.42 -15.78 -7.58
CA GLU A 615 -10.18 -16.41 -7.14
C GLU A 615 -10.41 -17.76 -6.42
N ASN A 616 -11.59 -17.96 -5.83
CA ASN A 616 -11.96 -19.18 -5.10
C ASN A 616 -12.81 -20.14 -5.96
N ILE A 617 -12.96 -19.85 -7.25
CA ILE A 617 -13.65 -20.68 -8.23
C ILE A 617 -12.61 -21.24 -9.19
N PHE A 618 -12.49 -22.56 -9.25
CA PHE A 618 -11.49 -23.26 -10.03
C PHE A 618 -12.08 -23.87 -11.29
N LEU A 619 -11.24 -24.05 -12.30
CA LEU A 619 -11.60 -24.66 -13.57
C LEU A 619 -10.91 -26.03 -13.74
N THR A 620 -11.63 -26.98 -14.32
CA THR A 620 -11.14 -28.31 -14.71
C THR A 620 -11.82 -28.77 -16.01
N GLY A 621 -11.54 -30.01 -16.44
CA GLY A 621 -12.04 -30.57 -17.69
C GLY A 621 -11.12 -30.32 -18.88
N LEU A 622 -11.47 -30.87 -20.04
CA LEU A 622 -10.63 -30.81 -21.24
C LEU A 622 -10.54 -29.38 -21.79
N GLN A 623 -11.64 -28.62 -21.71
CA GLN A 623 -11.77 -27.27 -22.27
C GLN A 623 -11.99 -26.19 -21.20
N SER A 624 -11.70 -26.47 -19.92
CA SER A 624 -12.04 -25.58 -18.79
C SER A 624 -13.54 -25.38 -18.66
N ASP A 625 -14.29 -26.45 -18.94
CA ASP A 625 -15.73 -26.50 -19.06
C ASP A 625 -16.43 -26.88 -17.75
N VAL A 626 -15.67 -27.32 -16.74
CA VAL A 626 -16.19 -27.68 -15.43
C VAL A 626 -15.68 -26.71 -14.36
N ILE A 627 -16.61 -26.09 -13.65
CA ILE A 627 -16.35 -25.20 -12.52
C ILE A 627 -16.37 -25.98 -11.22
N LYS A 628 -15.45 -25.65 -10.30
CA LYS A 628 -15.43 -26.16 -8.92
C LYS A 628 -15.23 -25.03 -7.92
N ILE A 629 -16.19 -24.84 -7.01
CA ILE A 629 -16.07 -23.93 -5.87
C ILE A 629 -15.12 -24.54 -4.84
N GLY A 630 -14.14 -23.77 -4.37
CA GLY A 630 -13.20 -24.21 -3.35
C GLY A 630 -12.91 -23.13 -2.29
N ASP A 631 -12.01 -23.47 -1.38
CA ASP A 631 -11.60 -22.65 -0.22
C ASP A 631 -12.74 -22.26 0.74
N PHE A 632 -13.34 -23.28 1.35
CA PHE A 632 -14.35 -23.17 2.41
C PHE A 632 -13.77 -22.79 3.77
N GLY A 633 -12.92 -21.75 3.83
CA GLY A 633 -12.20 -21.33 5.03
C GLY A 633 -13.11 -20.88 6.17
N ILE A 634 -13.73 -21.82 6.89
CA ILE A 634 -14.46 -21.57 8.13
C ILE A 634 -13.42 -21.35 9.22
N SER A 635 -13.00 -20.09 9.35
CA SER A 635 -12.50 -19.41 10.56
C SER A 635 -11.48 -18.35 10.17
N LYS A 636 -11.94 -17.27 9.53
CA LYS A 636 -11.50 -15.95 10.04
C LYS A 636 -12.09 -15.83 11.45
N ILE A 637 -11.54 -16.57 12.43
CA ILE A 637 -11.60 -16.19 13.83
C ILE A 637 -11.15 -14.73 13.83
N LEU A 638 -12.03 -13.83 14.27
CA LEU A 638 -11.91 -12.37 14.22
C LEU A 638 -12.36 -11.69 12.90
N MET A 639 -13.59 -11.93 12.49
CA MET A 639 -14.48 -10.78 12.19
C MET A 639 -15.41 -10.53 13.38
N LYS A 640 -14.83 -10.44 14.59
CA LYS A 640 -15.48 -9.71 15.67
C LYS A 640 -15.44 -8.25 15.24
N PHE A 641 -16.59 -7.72 14.88
CA PHE A 641 -16.86 -6.29 15.02
C PHE A 641 -16.61 -5.94 16.47
N ASN A 642 -15.38 -5.52 16.80
CA ASN A 642 -15.22 -4.70 17.98
C ASN A 642 -15.96 -3.42 17.64
N LYS A 643 -17.03 -3.09 18.38
CA LYS A 643 -17.77 -1.83 18.23
C LYS A 643 -16.87 -0.58 18.35
N ASN A 644 -15.59 -0.77 18.71
CA ASN A 644 -14.56 0.25 18.82
C ASN A 644 -13.43 0.16 17.76
N ALA A 645 -13.48 -0.78 16.80
CA ALA A 645 -12.48 -0.94 15.74
C ALA A 645 -13.16 -1.16 14.37
N ASN A 646 -13.17 -0.11 13.55
CA ASN A 646 -13.91 0.00 12.27
C ASN A 646 -13.23 -0.66 11.04
N THR A 647 -12.52 -1.78 11.16
CA THR A 647 -11.74 -2.30 10.01
C THR A 647 -12.00 -3.77 9.70
N LEU A 648 -12.65 -4.00 8.55
CA LEU A 648 -12.82 -5.30 7.88
C LEU A 648 -11.55 -5.62 7.05
N ILE A 649 -10.99 -6.83 7.17
CA ILE A 649 -9.75 -7.26 6.49
C ILE A 649 -10.07 -8.13 5.24
N GLY A 650 -9.70 -7.65 4.04
CA GLY A 650 -9.68 -8.41 2.78
C GLY A 650 -9.98 -7.58 1.52
N THR A 651 -9.79 -8.18 0.33
CA THR A 651 -10.26 -7.65 -0.97
C THR A 651 -11.78 -7.46 -0.93
N CYS A 652 -12.23 -6.23 -0.72
CA CYS A 652 -13.62 -5.90 -0.41
C CYS A 652 -14.60 -5.91 -1.59
N ASN A 653 -14.12 -6.19 -2.82
CA ASN A 653 -14.87 -6.00 -4.07
C ASN A 653 -16.15 -6.85 -4.19
N TYR A 654 -16.26 -7.94 -3.42
CA TYR A 654 -17.40 -8.86 -3.41
C TYR A 654 -18.20 -8.82 -2.10
N VAL A 655 -17.87 -7.90 -1.19
CA VAL A 655 -18.46 -7.84 0.16
C VAL A 655 -19.87 -7.27 0.09
N ALA A 656 -20.82 -7.95 0.74
CA ALA A 656 -22.20 -7.51 0.81
C ALA A 656 -22.39 -6.33 1.79
N PRO A 657 -23.37 -5.42 1.56
CA PRO A 657 -23.61 -4.25 2.41
C PRO A 657 -23.75 -4.55 3.91
N GLU A 658 -24.42 -5.65 4.27
CA GLU A 658 -24.65 -6.07 5.65
C GLU A 658 -23.34 -6.46 6.37
N LEU A 659 -22.36 -6.98 5.63
CA LEU A 659 -21.02 -7.28 6.15
C LEU A 659 -20.22 -5.99 6.38
N CYS A 660 -20.50 -4.92 5.65
CA CYS A 660 -19.90 -3.60 5.88
C CYS A 660 -20.47 -2.92 7.14
N ASP A 661 -21.77 -3.10 7.38
CA ASP A 661 -22.50 -2.53 8.53
C ASP A 661 -22.34 -3.33 9.83
N GLY A 662 -21.65 -4.48 9.79
CA GLY A 662 -21.53 -5.39 10.93
C GLY A 662 -22.83 -6.02 11.39
N LYS A 663 -23.79 -6.13 10.48
CA LYS A 663 -25.06 -6.82 10.72
C LYS A 663 -24.88 -8.33 10.60
N PRO A 664 -25.78 -9.13 11.20
CA PRO A 664 -25.80 -10.57 10.97
C PRO A 664 -25.90 -10.87 9.48
N TYR A 665 -24.98 -11.70 9.00
CA TYR A 665 -24.92 -12.13 7.61
C TYR A 665 -25.44 -13.57 7.50
N ASN A 666 -26.01 -13.93 6.36
CA ASN A 666 -26.58 -15.26 6.11
C ASN A 666 -26.24 -15.73 4.67
N ILE A 667 -26.89 -16.79 4.19
CA ILE A 667 -26.73 -17.31 2.83
C ILE A 667 -26.96 -16.25 1.72
N LYS A 668 -27.73 -15.19 1.97
CA LYS A 668 -27.98 -14.09 1.02
C LYS A 668 -26.75 -13.20 0.79
N SER A 669 -25.75 -13.28 1.66
CA SER A 669 -24.46 -12.60 1.45
C SER A 669 -23.70 -13.24 0.29
N ASP A 670 -23.72 -14.57 0.20
CA ASP A 670 -23.12 -15.28 -0.95
C ASP A 670 -23.86 -14.97 -2.25
N ILE A 671 -25.17 -14.69 -2.20
CA ILE A 671 -25.96 -14.27 -3.37
C ILE A 671 -25.51 -12.91 -3.90
N TRP A 672 -25.15 -11.97 -3.02
CA TRP A 672 -24.55 -10.70 -3.44
C TRP A 672 -23.23 -10.93 -4.16
N SER A 673 -22.34 -11.75 -3.58
CA SER A 673 -21.05 -12.07 -4.18
C SER A 673 -21.21 -12.79 -5.53
N LEU A 674 -22.22 -13.66 -5.66
CA LEU A 674 -22.60 -14.29 -6.93
C LEU A 674 -23.03 -13.26 -7.98
N GLY A 675 -23.77 -12.22 -7.59
CA GLY A 675 -24.13 -11.09 -8.45
C GLY A 675 -22.92 -10.32 -8.97
N CYS A 676 -21.94 -10.06 -8.10
CA CYS A 676 -20.66 -9.45 -8.50
C CYS A 676 -19.90 -10.32 -9.50
N ILE A 677 -19.86 -11.64 -9.29
CA ILE A 677 -19.19 -12.59 -10.19
C ILE A 677 -19.89 -12.63 -11.56
N LEU A 678 -21.22 -12.66 -11.60
CA LEU A 678 -21.97 -12.62 -12.86
C LEU A 678 -21.69 -11.33 -13.65
N PHE A 679 -21.66 -10.20 -12.95
CA PHE A 679 -21.26 -8.93 -13.58
C PHE A 679 -19.85 -9.02 -14.17
N GLU A 680 -18.88 -9.53 -13.40
CA GLU A 680 -17.48 -9.60 -13.84
C GLU A 680 -17.28 -10.52 -15.05
N LEU A 681 -18.02 -11.63 -15.13
CA LEU A 681 -18.06 -12.50 -16.31
C LEU A 681 -18.54 -11.78 -17.57
N CYS A 682 -19.44 -10.81 -17.44
CA CYS A 682 -19.99 -10.04 -18.56
C CYS A 682 -19.10 -8.84 -18.92
N ALA A 683 -18.73 -8.05 -17.92
CA ALA A 683 -18.05 -6.77 -18.10
C ALA A 683 -16.55 -6.91 -18.29
N MET A 684 -15.96 -8.06 -17.91
CA MET A 684 -14.51 -8.27 -17.84
C MET A 684 -13.82 -7.29 -16.88
N GLU A 685 -14.55 -6.70 -15.94
CA GLU A 685 -14.06 -5.79 -14.89
C GLU A 685 -14.92 -5.95 -13.63
N LYS A 686 -14.43 -5.49 -12.48
CA LYS A 686 -15.16 -5.68 -11.22
C LYS A 686 -16.30 -4.67 -11.08
N MET A 687 -17.37 -5.13 -10.43
CA MET A 687 -18.55 -4.33 -10.11
C MET A 687 -18.21 -3.13 -9.21
N PHE A 688 -17.43 -3.40 -8.17
CA PHE A 688 -16.90 -2.42 -7.23
C PHE A 688 -15.38 -2.56 -7.16
N GLU A 689 -14.67 -1.45 -7.25
CA GLU A 689 -13.21 -1.39 -7.20
C GLU A 689 -12.74 -0.31 -6.23
N GLY A 690 -11.64 -0.58 -5.52
CA GLY A 690 -10.99 0.35 -4.61
C GLY A 690 -10.78 -0.21 -3.20
N THR A 691 -10.43 0.66 -2.28
CA THR A 691 -10.34 0.34 -0.85
C THR A 691 -11.71 0.01 -0.27
N LEU A 692 -11.77 -0.63 0.91
CA LEU A 692 -13.02 -0.90 1.62
C LEU A 692 -13.89 0.36 1.74
N SER A 693 -13.29 1.49 2.11
CA SER A 693 -14.00 2.77 2.19
C SER A 693 -14.61 3.19 0.85
N ASN A 694 -13.89 3.03 -0.26
CA ASN A 694 -14.40 3.39 -1.59
C ASN A 694 -15.53 2.47 -2.05
N VAL A 695 -15.40 1.17 -1.80
CA VAL A 695 -16.45 0.18 -2.10
C VAL A 695 -17.69 0.45 -1.24
N VAL A 696 -17.52 0.66 0.07
CA VAL A 696 -18.61 1.01 1.00
C VAL A 696 -19.31 2.29 0.57
N LEU A 697 -18.56 3.35 0.24
CA LEU A 697 -19.14 4.61 -0.24
C LEU A 697 -19.88 4.41 -1.57
N SER A 698 -19.37 3.57 -2.47
CA SER A 698 -20.03 3.27 -3.75
C SER A 698 -21.33 2.51 -3.57
N ILE A 699 -21.33 1.50 -2.69
CA ILE A 699 -22.52 0.74 -2.29
C ILE A 699 -23.55 1.67 -1.64
N ALA A 700 -23.14 2.48 -0.66
CA ALA A 700 -24.00 3.41 0.05
C ALA A 700 -24.58 4.49 -0.86
N ALA A 701 -23.82 4.94 -1.87
CA ALA A 701 -24.28 5.86 -2.89
C ALA A 701 -25.14 5.20 -3.98
N GLY A 702 -25.39 3.89 -3.90
CA GLY A 702 -26.16 3.14 -4.89
C GLY A 702 -25.51 3.07 -6.28
N ARG A 703 -24.20 3.32 -6.39
CA ARG A 703 -23.49 3.34 -7.67
C ARG A 703 -23.32 1.92 -8.17
N ARG A 704 -24.05 1.58 -9.23
CA ARG A 704 -23.97 0.27 -9.88
C ARG A 704 -23.55 0.43 -11.33
N LYS A 705 -22.50 -0.27 -11.74
CA LYS A 705 -22.10 -0.38 -13.15
C LYS A 705 -23.13 -1.24 -13.90
N MET A 706 -23.27 -0.99 -15.20
CA MET A 706 -24.17 -1.75 -16.08
C MET A 706 -23.37 -2.53 -17.11
N ILE A 707 -23.85 -3.71 -17.47
CA ILE A 707 -23.28 -4.50 -18.57
C ILE A 707 -23.75 -3.95 -19.93
N ASP A 708 -23.10 -4.39 -21.01
CA ASP A 708 -23.56 -4.13 -22.37
C ASP A 708 -24.84 -4.95 -22.66
N THR A 709 -26.00 -4.35 -22.43
CA THR A 709 -27.31 -4.99 -22.58
C THR A 709 -27.68 -5.31 -24.02
N HIS A 710 -27.04 -4.69 -25.01
CA HIS A 710 -27.22 -5.06 -26.42
C HIS A 710 -26.58 -6.41 -26.72
N PHE A 711 -25.44 -6.70 -26.09
CA PHE A 711 -24.72 -7.95 -26.29
C PHE A 711 -25.23 -9.09 -25.38
N TYR A 712 -25.50 -8.80 -24.10
CA TYR A 712 -25.90 -9.80 -23.11
C TYR A 712 -27.41 -9.92 -22.89
N GLY A 713 -28.20 -8.95 -23.36
CA GLY A 713 -29.64 -8.89 -23.14
C GLY A 713 -30.01 -8.24 -21.80
N PHE A 714 -31.21 -7.67 -21.76
CA PHE A 714 -31.74 -6.98 -20.58
C PHE A 714 -32.00 -7.92 -19.39
N GLN A 715 -32.30 -9.19 -19.65
CA GLN A 715 -32.56 -10.16 -18.59
C GLN A 715 -31.31 -10.46 -17.75
N MET A 716 -30.12 -10.48 -18.37
CA MET A 716 -28.85 -10.67 -17.67
C MET A 716 -28.57 -9.52 -16.69
N GLN A 717 -28.81 -8.28 -17.12
CA GLN A 717 -28.69 -7.09 -16.26
C GLN A 717 -29.70 -7.15 -15.10
N LYS A 718 -30.95 -7.53 -15.37
CA LYS A 718 -31.97 -7.74 -14.33
C LYS A 718 -31.57 -8.79 -13.30
N MET A 719 -30.97 -9.91 -13.73
CA MET A 719 -30.46 -10.93 -12.81
C MET A 719 -29.37 -10.39 -11.88
N ILE A 720 -28.44 -9.61 -12.42
CA ILE A 720 -27.40 -8.94 -11.62
C ILE A 720 -28.05 -8.00 -10.59
N GLU A 721 -29.01 -7.17 -11.01
CA GLU A 721 -29.72 -6.24 -10.13
C GLU A 721 -30.55 -6.94 -9.05
N LEU A 722 -31.17 -8.09 -9.37
CA LEU A 722 -31.90 -8.92 -8.41
C LEU A 722 -31.00 -9.47 -7.31
N MET A 723 -29.76 -9.85 -7.63
CA MET A 723 -28.79 -10.33 -6.65
C MET A 723 -28.12 -9.21 -5.85
N LEU A 724 -27.95 -8.03 -6.45
CA LEU A 724 -27.30 -6.87 -5.84
C LEU A 724 -28.26 -5.93 -5.09
N GLN A 725 -29.34 -6.45 -4.49
CA GLN A 725 -30.22 -5.65 -3.62
C GLN A 725 -29.52 -5.29 -2.31
N ILE A 726 -29.73 -4.07 -1.82
CA ILE A 726 -29.07 -3.61 -0.58
C ILE A 726 -29.57 -4.39 0.62
N ASP A 727 -30.90 -4.53 0.76
CA ASP A 727 -31.50 -5.38 1.79
C ASP A 727 -31.31 -6.87 1.41
N PRO A 728 -30.71 -7.70 2.28
CA PRO A 728 -30.55 -9.13 2.03
C PRO A 728 -31.89 -9.89 1.84
N ASN A 729 -32.98 -9.38 2.40
CA ASN A 729 -34.31 -10.00 2.28
C ASN A 729 -34.88 -9.87 0.87
N ASP A 730 -34.52 -8.81 0.15
CA ASP A 730 -34.96 -8.55 -1.22
C ASP A 730 -34.20 -9.40 -2.25
N ARG A 731 -33.05 -9.99 -1.86
CA ARG A 731 -32.29 -10.90 -2.72
C ARG A 731 -33.01 -12.25 -2.83
N PRO A 732 -33.01 -12.92 -4.00
CA PRO A 732 -33.49 -14.29 -4.11
C PRO A 732 -32.58 -15.27 -3.34
N ASP A 733 -33.08 -16.46 -3.00
CA ASP A 733 -32.21 -17.59 -2.66
C ASP A 733 -31.79 -18.36 -3.93
N THR A 734 -30.96 -19.38 -3.77
CA THR A 734 -30.47 -20.19 -4.90
C THR A 734 -31.61 -20.87 -5.65
N LEU A 735 -32.62 -21.39 -4.94
CA LEU A 735 -33.77 -22.06 -5.57
C LEU A 735 -34.56 -21.10 -6.45
N LYS A 736 -34.85 -19.89 -5.97
CA LYS A 736 -35.56 -18.86 -6.73
C LYS A 736 -34.77 -18.41 -7.95
N LEU A 737 -33.44 -18.32 -7.86
CA LEU A 737 -32.57 -18.07 -9.03
C LEU A 737 -32.62 -19.21 -10.05
N MET A 738 -32.61 -20.47 -9.59
CA MET A 738 -32.69 -21.64 -10.47
C MET A 738 -34.04 -21.73 -11.21
N CYS A 739 -35.11 -21.16 -10.65
CA CYS A 739 -36.43 -21.10 -11.27
C CYS A 739 -36.61 -19.94 -12.26
N LEU A 740 -35.62 -19.07 -12.45
CA LEU A 740 -35.71 -17.98 -13.44
C LEU A 740 -35.80 -18.57 -14.86
N THR A 741 -36.66 -17.98 -15.69
CA THR A 741 -36.95 -18.44 -17.07
C THR A 741 -35.71 -18.51 -17.94
N ASP A 742 -34.73 -17.63 -17.73
CA ASP A 742 -33.49 -17.58 -18.50
C ASP A 742 -32.42 -18.56 -17.99
N VAL A 743 -32.55 -19.01 -16.74
CA VAL A 743 -31.57 -19.88 -16.06
C VAL A 743 -31.98 -21.35 -16.18
N PHE A 744 -33.27 -21.64 -16.00
CA PHE A 744 -33.81 -23.00 -16.00
C PHE A 744 -33.43 -23.84 -17.24
N PRO A 745 -33.48 -23.31 -18.49
CA PRO A 745 -33.10 -24.10 -19.67
C PRO A 745 -31.63 -24.55 -19.64
N SER A 746 -30.73 -23.65 -19.26
CA SER A 746 -29.29 -23.95 -19.17
C SER A 746 -29.01 -24.94 -18.04
N LEU A 747 -29.69 -24.80 -16.90
CA LEU A 747 -29.62 -25.77 -15.79
C LEU A 747 -30.14 -27.15 -16.19
N HIS A 748 -31.24 -27.22 -16.94
CA HIS A 748 -31.79 -28.50 -17.40
C HIS A 748 -30.79 -29.24 -18.29
N VAL A 749 -30.19 -28.53 -19.26
CA VAL A 749 -29.15 -29.09 -20.15
C VAL A 749 -27.92 -29.54 -19.36
N LEU A 750 -27.44 -28.74 -18.41
CA LEU A 750 -26.30 -29.11 -17.56
C LEU A 750 -26.62 -30.30 -16.66
N GLY A 751 -27.81 -30.33 -16.06
CA GLY A 751 -28.29 -31.43 -15.23
C GLY A 751 -28.40 -32.76 -16.00
N THR A 752 -28.79 -32.71 -17.28
CA THR A 752 -28.79 -33.90 -18.15
C THR A 752 -27.40 -34.32 -18.61
N ASN A 753 -26.48 -33.37 -18.81
CA ASN A 753 -25.11 -33.64 -19.28
C ASN A 753 -24.14 -34.07 -18.17
N LEU A 754 -24.38 -33.65 -16.92
CA LEU A 754 -23.57 -34.01 -15.75
C LEU A 754 -23.98 -35.37 -15.13
N GLY A 755 -25.03 -36.01 -15.66
CA GLY A 755 -25.47 -37.36 -15.31
C GLY A 755 -26.47 -37.43 -14.16
N CYS A 756 -27.54 -38.20 -14.36
CA CYS A 756 -28.48 -38.63 -13.33
C CYS A 756 -27.73 -39.29 -12.16
N ILE A 757 -27.99 -38.84 -10.93
CA ILE A 757 -27.74 -39.65 -9.74
C ILE A 757 -28.74 -40.82 -9.80
N PRO A 758 -28.31 -42.09 -9.68
CA PRO A 758 -29.25 -43.21 -9.62
C PRO A 758 -30.15 -43.05 -8.39
N HIS A 759 -31.46 -42.92 -8.62
CA HIS A 759 -32.44 -43.20 -7.58
C HIS A 759 -32.40 -44.70 -7.28
N THR A 760 -32.26 -45.03 -5.99
CA THR A 760 -32.52 -46.36 -5.39
C THR A 760 -31.53 -47.49 -5.72
N HIS A 761 -30.47 -47.62 -4.93
CA HIS A 761 -30.07 -48.96 -4.49
C HIS A 761 -31.04 -49.40 -3.38
N LYS A 762 -32.10 -50.12 -3.77
CA LYS A 762 -32.78 -51.05 -2.87
C LYS A 762 -31.95 -52.33 -2.82
N PHE A 763 -31.80 -52.85 -1.61
CA PHE A 763 -31.20 -54.16 -1.32
C PHE A 763 -31.88 -55.28 -2.12
N THR A 764 -31.07 -56.23 -2.57
CA THR A 764 -31.42 -57.66 -2.70
C THR A 764 -30.21 -58.47 -2.26
N PHE A 765 -30.35 -59.22 -1.17
CA PHE A 765 -29.52 -60.39 -0.88
C PHE A 765 -30.00 -61.50 -1.81
N ASP A 766 -29.08 -62.20 -2.47
CA ASP A 766 -29.24 -63.59 -2.88
C ASP A 766 -27.84 -64.22 -2.94
N GLU A 767 -27.74 -65.34 -2.20
CA GLU A 767 -26.64 -66.28 -1.85
C GLU A 767 -25.17 -65.95 -2.18
#